data_AF-A0A1S9DGX4-F1
#
_entry.id   AF-A0A1S9DGX4-F1
#
_cell.length_a   1.000
_cell.length_b   1.000
_cell.length_c   1.000
_cell.angle_alpha   90.00
_cell.angle_beta   90.00
_cell.angle_gamma   90.00
#
_symmetry.space_group_name_H-M   'P 1'
#
loop_
_entity.id
_entity.type
_entity.pdbx_description
1 polymer ?
#
loop_
_entity_poly.entity_id
_entity_poly.type
_entity_poly.pdbx_seq_one_letter_code
_entity_poly.pdbx_strand_id
1 'polypeptide(L)'
;MDHRTTKSSGAVTGQSTRKDDAIITQVSRGVMASKAFLEEGGRSDEERQCAIKGDAHFHRLGWKRLTVVSIVEGIALGSLGLPYAFATLGMVAGVIMTIGIGFVAMYASYNIGQVKLKYPEIAHYADVGRLLLGNLGSKIFIASFVCLLIFVVGSHCLTGAIAFKTITQSDVCSVVFSITSAAILLILAIPPAFADVAILGYIDFASIILAIGVTMIATGVQNANGSGGFNVGLAAWSPWPKEGTTFAEAIVSTNSIVFAYSFGGCLPSFMEEMHTPEDYIKTLWWLGGIQIVIYTLTGSLIYAFVGQEVQSPALLSAGPVISRVVFGIALPVIFISGSINTTVVCRYIHGKVYRNSVVRYINTPRGWITWLGLVLFVTILAWVIAEAIPVFSELLSIISSLFVSGLSFYLPPVIWYVLLREGAWYEKHNLKTAMYNLVVFIVGMIVFGCGTYASIAELPTSSHLVVSETPISVPTEENYPSDLDYTIMSLAGGQNVVDDAIAARGPGEVLDSVVNGPAGFDAEKQAYEVTATATSGNGAGAPPRGTQETAGGLGMGLQASSGLVLLFAFLAYILPILGGWWADVHVGRYKAICVGVLFCGIAHLIQIFGALPSVLQKGTAHSAPPFIISLLTLALGAGIFKPNIAPTILDQHRNKKAYTKVLKSGEKVIVDPELTSSRTMLIFYGVVNVGAFYMLATTYAEKFVGYWLAFLLAGIIYFLLPVVLALAYKRTHKQPPSGSSDLNNAVKIISMALRRNKFRVWRKNFFDAARPSVLAAEGIQVEWTDKLVDDVRRTLVATEVFFYFPIYNINDGGIGSVASNQGASMTTNGAPNDLLNNFNALTIIVATPVLSYILYPLLLRYNIKFERISRITFGFVLAMISGVIGAIVQWRVYKTSPCGYYASSCDAGVSPLLIWWQLPNVILGALSELFCNVTAYELAYARAPPSMRGLVMAIFLFTTALSSALGEVLIPVTQDPYLIWIWGAPAVALAVQTILFWFRFRSLNHDKFMIEEKDYVDTTLTTKSERTGKEL
;
A
#
# COMPACT_ATOMS: atom_id res chain seq x y z
N MET A 1 -57.68 -44.89 53.74
CA MET A 1 -56.32 -45.36 53.41
C MET A 1 -55.50 -44.12 53.12
N ASP A 2 -54.88 -43.60 54.16
CA ASP A 2 -54.06 -42.38 54.14
C ASP A 2 -52.67 -42.66 53.57
N HIS A 3 -52.08 -41.68 52.89
CA HIS A 3 -50.65 -41.39 53.08
C HIS A 3 -50.25 -39.96 52.71
N ARG A 4 -49.65 -39.30 53.71
CA ARG A 4 -48.69 -38.19 53.64
C ARG A 4 -47.27 -38.74 53.81
N THR A 5 -46.28 -37.97 53.29
CA THR A 5 -44.83 -37.77 53.65
C THR A 5 -43.98 -37.70 52.35
N THR A 6 -42.96 -36.88 52.08
CA THR A 6 -42.15 -35.82 52.76
C THR A 6 -41.21 -35.16 51.71
N LYS A 7 -40.68 -33.96 52.00
CA LYS A 7 -39.72 -33.12 51.22
C LYS A 7 -38.27 -33.66 51.17
N SER A 8 -37.48 -33.23 50.18
CA SER A 8 -36.11 -32.69 50.37
C SER A 8 -35.66 -31.77 49.21
N SER A 9 -34.56 -31.02 49.42
CA SER A 9 -34.15 -29.74 48.81
C SER A 9 -33.08 -29.86 47.70
N GLY A 10 -33.05 -28.90 46.75
CA GLY A 10 -31.91 -28.63 45.87
C GLY A 10 -32.09 -27.35 45.03
N ALA A 11 -31.28 -26.32 45.30
CA ALA A 11 -31.28 -25.03 44.62
C ALA A 11 -30.40 -25.00 43.35
N VAL A 12 -30.55 -23.90 42.59
CA VAL A 12 -29.63 -23.32 41.56
C VAL A 12 -29.86 -23.72 40.09
N THR A 13 -30.39 -22.75 39.31
CA THR A 13 -30.02 -22.32 37.94
C THR A 13 -31.23 -21.82 37.12
N GLY A 14 -31.89 -20.75 37.59
CA GLY A 14 -32.84 -19.98 36.79
C GLY A 14 -32.15 -18.78 36.12
N GLN A 15 -31.38 -18.98 35.05
CA GLN A 15 -30.90 -17.85 34.23
C GLN A 15 -30.42 -18.16 32.79
N SER A 16 -30.66 -19.36 32.23
CA SER A 16 -30.17 -19.71 30.88
C SER A 16 -31.25 -19.74 29.79
N THR A 17 -32.54 -19.80 30.10
CA THR A 17 -33.55 -20.19 29.09
C THR A 17 -34.14 -19.04 28.25
N ARG A 18 -34.01 -17.78 28.68
CA ARG A 18 -34.64 -16.65 27.97
C ARG A 18 -33.87 -16.13 26.75
N LYS A 19 -32.57 -16.44 26.66
CA LYS A 19 -31.69 -16.01 25.55
C LYS A 19 -31.74 -16.98 24.38
N ASP A 20 -31.82 -18.28 24.67
CA ASP A 20 -31.88 -19.33 23.65
C ASP A 20 -33.24 -19.34 22.94
N ASP A 21 -34.35 -19.06 23.66
CA ASP A 21 -35.69 -18.93 23.06
C ASP A 21 -35.83 -17.70 22.14
N ALA A 22 -35.14 -16.59 22.45
CA ALA A 22 -35.13 -15.40 21.61
C ALA A 22 -34.33 -15.62 20.31
N ILE A 23 -33.20 -16.33 20.39
CA ILE A 23 -32.35 -16.68 19.24
C ILE A 23 -33.07 -17.65 18.31
N ILE A 24 -33.76 -18.66 18.85
CA ILE A 24 -34.53 -19.64 18.05
C ILE A 24 -35.72 -18.95 17.34
N THR A 25 -36.36 -17.97 18.00
CA THR A 25 -37.49 -17.23 17.42
C THR A 25 -37.07 -16.26 16.30
N GLN A 26 -35.88 -15.65 16.39
CA GLN A 26 -35.33 -14.77 15.34
C GLN A 26 -34.77 -15.55 14.14
N VAL A 27 -34.06 -16.66 14.37
CA VAL A 27 -33.57 -17.55 13.29
C VAL A 27 -34.75 -18.19 12.55
N SER A 28 -35.81 -18.59 13.26
CA SER A 28 -37.02 -19.12 12.64
C SER A 28 -37.76 -18.07 11.80
N ARG A 29 -37.81 -16.80 12.22
CA ARG A 29 -38.44 -15.71 11.45
C ARG A 29 -37.63 -15.25 10.23
N GLY A 30 -36.29 -15.21 10.32
CA GLY A 30 -35.43 -14.95 9.16
C GLY A 30 -35.50 -16.06 8.10
N VAL A 31 -35.59 -17.32 8.54
CA VAL A 31 -35.82 -18.48 7.66
C VAL A 31 -37.23 -18.48 7.07
N MET A 32 -38.25 -18.03 7.82
CA MET A 32 -39.64 -17.93 7.33
C MET A 32 -39.86 -16.74 6.37
N ALA A 33 -39.22 -15.59 6.59
CA ALA A 33 -39.25 -14.45 5.67
C ALA A 33 -38.46 -14.74 4.38
N SER A 34 -37.34 -15.45 4.49
CA SER A 34 -36.62 -16.00 3.33
C SER A 34 -37.49 -17.04 2.61
N LYS A 35 -38.15 -17.97 3.31
CA LYS A 35 -39.08 -18.94 2.71
C LYS A 35 -40.25 -18.28 1.98
N ALA A 36 -40.87 -17.25 2.53
CA ALA A 36 -41.99 -16.54 1.89
C ALA A 36 -41.56 -15.77 0.64
N PHE A 37 -40.30 -15.30 0.57
CA PHE A 37 -39.72 -14.69 -0.64
C PHE A 37 -39.22 -15.73 -1.66
N LEU A 38 -39.04 -17.00 -1.24
CA LEU A 38 -38.51 -18.11 -2.04
C LEU A 38 -39.60 -18.98 -2.70
N GLU A 39 -40.89 -18.70 -2.48
CA GLU A 39 -42.00 -19.45 -3.09
C GLU A 39 -42.56 -18.79 -4.37
N GLU A 40 -42.21 -17.53 -4.68
CA GLU A 40 -42.59 -16.88 -5.93
C GLU A 40 -41.45 -16.93 -6.97
N GLY A 41 -41.54 -17.91 -7.87
CA GLY A 41 -40.83 -17.92 -9.16
C GLY A 41 -39.68 -18.93 -9.26
N GLY A 42 -39.83 -19.87 -10.20
CA GLY A 42 -38.93 -21.01 -10.42
C GLY A 42 -37.48 -20.65 -10.75
N ARG A 43 -36.67 -20.44 -9.72
CA ARG A 43 -35.20 -20.35 -9.77
C ARG A 43 -34.56 -21.70 -9.44
N SER A 44 -33.41 -22.01 -10.04
CA SER A 44 -32.72 -23.29 -9.84
C SER A 44 -32.11 -23.42 -8.44
N ASP A 45 -31.93 -24.66 -7.95
CA ASP A 45 -31.32 -24.92 -6.62
C ASP A 45 -29.90 -24.35 -6.47
N GLU A 46 -29.18 -24.20 -7.58
CA GLU A 46 -27.87 -23.55 -7.63
C GLU A 46 -27.95 -22.04 -7.40
N GLU A 47 -28.95 -21.36 -7.99
CA GLU A 47 -29.22 -19.95 -7.73
C GLU A 47 -29.66 -19.73 -6.28
N ARG A 48 -30.41 -20.67 -5.71
CA ARG A 48 -30.83 -20.68 -4.32
C ARG A 48 -29.64 -20.85 -3.36
N GLN A 49 -28.73 -21.78 -3.64
CA GLN A 49 -27.50 -21.94 -2.86
C GLN A 49 -26.53 -20.76 -3.02
N CYS A 50 -26.45 -20.16 -4.21
CA CYS A 50 -25.63 -18.97 -4.46
C CYS A 50 -26.17 -17.75 -3.68
N ALA A 51 -27.50 -17.56 -3.65
CA ALA A 51 -28.15 -16.52 -2.87
C ALA A 51 -27.96 -16.72 -1.35
N ILE A 52 -28.09 -17.95 -0.84
CA ILE A 52 -27.87 -18.28 0.57
C ILE A 52 -26.38 -18.08 0.97
N LYS A 53 -25.44 -18.51 0.12
CA LYS A 53 -24.00 -18.27 0.33
C LYS A 53 -23.66 -16.78 0.26
N GLY A 54 -24.31 -16.03 -0.62
CA GLY A 54 -24.19 -14.58 -0.71
C GLY A 54 -24.69 -13.89 0.55
N ASP A 55 -25.87 -14.24 1.03
CA ASP A 55 -26.48 -13.64 2.24
C ASP A 55 -25.67 -13.94 3.52
N ALA A 56 -25.15 -15.17 3.65
CA ALA A 56 -24.25 -15.55 4.75
C ALA A 56 -22.85 -14.88 4.68
N HIS A 57 -22.43 -14.43 3.50
CA HIS A 57 -21.17 -13.71 3.30
C HIS A 57 -21.24 -12.26 3.81
N PHE A 58 -22.40 -11.60 3.75
CA PHE A 58 -22.57 -10.18 4.12
C PHE A 58 -22.80 -9.94 5.64
N HIS A 59 -23.28 -10.92 6.41
CA HIS A 59 -23.65 -10.75 7.84
C HIS A 59 -22.59 -11.19 8.88
N ARG A 60 -21.30 -10.95 8.64
CA ARG A 60 -20.19 -11.41 9.52
C ARG A 60 -19.53 -10.30 10.36
N LEU A 61 -20.03 -9.06 10.31
CA LEU A 61 -19.38 -7.93 10.98
C LEU A 61 -19.71 -7.90 12.49
N GLY A 62 -18.70 -7.61 13.30
CA GLY A 62 -18.84 -7.38 14.73
C GLY A 62 -18.57 -5.92 15.07
N TRP A 63 -19.13 -5.44 16.18
CA TRP A 63 -19.08 -4.02 16.58
C TRP A 63 -17.67 -3.41 16.57
N LYS A 64 -16.63 -4.17 16.95
CA LYS A 64 -15.24 -3.68 16.93
C LYS A 64 -14.74 -3.34 15.54
N ARG A 65 -15.03 -4.20 14.55
CA ARG A 65 -14.64 -3.95 13.16
C ARG A 65 -15.45 -2.82 12.57
N LEU A 66 -16.74 -2.76 12.93
CA LEU A 66 -17.60 -1.67 12.51
C LEU A 66 -17.12 -0.32 13.07
N THR A 67 -16.73 -0.26 14.34
CA THR A 67 -16.14 0.95 14.93
C THR A 67 -14.95 1.44 14.13
N VAL A 68 -14.05 0.56 13.69
CA VAL A 68 -12.92 0.96 12.86
C VAL A 68 -13.38 1.49 11.51
N VAL A 69 -14.32 0.82 10.84
CA VAL A 69 -14.86 1.27 9.53
C VAL A 69 -15.54 2.63 9.65
N SER A 70 -16.36 2.84 10.68
CA SER A 70 -17.04 4.12 10.91
C SER A 70 -16.08 5.24 11.34
N ILE A 71 -14.96 4.90 12.00
CA ILE A 71 -13.90 5.87 12.32
C ILE A 71 -13.21 6.35 11.03
N VAL A 72 -12.90 5.43 10.12
CA VAL A 72 -12.29 5.72 8.82
C VAL A 72 -13.16 6.68 8.01
N GLU A 73 -14.45 6.36 7.91
CA GLU A 73 -15.41 7.22 7.21
C GLU A 73 -15.60 8.57 7.91
N GLY A 74 -15.72 8.56 9.24
CA GLY A 74 -16.09 9.75 10.00
C GLY A 74 -14.98 10.80 10.13
N ILE A 75 -13.73 10.38 10.37
CA ILE A 75 -12.62 11.31 10.67
C ILE A 75 -12.07 12.03 9.43
N ALA A 76 -12.13 11.37 8.26
CA ALA A 76 -11.43 11.72 7.02
C ALA A 76 -11.23 13.24 6.75
N LEU A 77 -12.16 13.90 6.05
CA LEU A 77 -12.01 15.31 5.67
C LEU A 77 -12.47 16.29 6.76
N GLY A 78 -13.40 15.86 7.62
CA GLY A 78 -14.00 16.72 8.64
C GLY A 78 -12.97 17.30 9.60
N SER A 79 -11.95 16.54 9.96
CA SER A 79 -10.89 17.02 10.85
C SER A 79 -10.05 18.16 10.26
N LEU A 80 -9.95 18.25 8.92
CA LEU A 80 -9.10 19.23 8.26
C LEU A 80 -9.72 20.63 8.21
N GLY A 81 -11.04 20.74 8.40
CA GLY A 81 -11.75 22.04 8.47
C GLY A 81 -11.84 22.62 9.89
N LEU A 82 -11.60 21.82 10.93
CA LEU A 82 -11.79 22.25 12.32
C LEU A 82 -10.85 23.37 12.77
N PRO A 83 -9.54 23.35 12.46
CA PRO A 83 -8.65 24.43 12.88
C PRO A 83 -9.08 25.80 12.34
N TYR A 84 -9.56 25.85 11.09
CA TYR A 84 -10.10 27.06 10.49
C TYR A 84 -11.36 27.53 11.24
N ALA A 85 -12.24 26.60 11.62
CA ALA A 85 -13.42 26.95 12.42
C ALA A 85 -13.06 27.52 13.80
N PHE A 86 -12.00 27.02 14.43
CA PHE A 86 -11.47 27.56 15.69
C PHE A 86 -10.84 28.94 15.52
N ALA A 87 -10.20 29.21 14.38
CA ALA A 87 -9.68 30.54 14.06
C ALA A 87 -10.80 31.57 13.98
N THR A 88 -11.88 31.28 13.24
CA THR A 88 -13.04 32.17 13.14
C THR A 88 -13.77 32.35 14.48
N LEU A 89 -14.13 31.24 15.14
CA LEU A 89 -15.01 31.27 16.33
C LEU A 89 -14.28 31.60 17.63
N GLY A 90 -12.95 31.45 17.66
CA GLY A 90 -12.15 31.52 18.88
C GLY A 90 -12.15 30.22 19.68
N MET A 91 -11.20 30.10 20.61
CA MET A 91 -10.94 28.85 21.34
C MET A 91 -12.16 28.37 22.15
N VAL A 92 -12.84 29.29 22.86
CA VAL A 92 -13.92 28.91 23.78
C VAL A 92 -15.13 28.40 23.00
N ALA A 93 -15.58 29.15 22.00
CA ALA A 93 -16.71 28.74 21.17
C ALA A 93 -16.37 27.50 20.33
N GLY A 94 -15.15 27.40 19.78
CA GLY A 94 -14.70 26.24 19.03
C GLY A 94 -14.77 24.93 19.85
N VAL A 95 -14.27 24.94 21.10
CA VAL A 95 -14.34 23.77 21.99
C VAL A 95 -15.78 23.43 22.36
N ILE A 96 -16.58 24.42 22.78
CA ILE A 96 -17.98 24.21 23.19
C ILE A 96 -18.80 23.64 22.02
N MET A 97 -18.63 24.21 20.81
CA MET A 97 -19.35 23.76 19.62
C MET A 97 -18.91 22.36 19.19
N THR A 98 -17.62 22.06 19.22
CA THR A 98 -17.10 20.74 18.83
C THR A 98 -17.60 19.64 19.77
N ILE A 99 -17.56 19.86 21.08
CA ILE A 99 -18.03 18.87 22.06
C ILE A 99 -19.57 18.80 22.05
N GLY A 100 -20.24 19.95 22.03
CA GLY A 100 -21.70 20.07 22.07
C GLY A 100 -22.36 19.42 20.86
N ILE A 101 -21.94 19.78 19.64
CA ILE A 101 -22.45 19.16 18.41
C ILE A 101 -22.14 17.66 18.39
N GLY A 102 -20.97 17.23 18.91
CA GLY A 102 -20.63 15.82 19.04
C GLY A 102 -21.66 15.04 19.85
N PHE A 103 -22.06 15.54 21.03
CA PHE A 103 -23.11 14.91 21.84
C PHE A 103 -24.48 14.91 21.15
N VAL A 104 -24.83 16.01 20.48
CA VAL A 104 -26.09 16.10 19.71
C VAL A 104 -26.10 15.07 18.59
N ALA A 105 -25.02 14.95 17.82
CA ALA A 105 -24.88 13.99 16.72
C ALA A 105 -24.90 12.54 17.20
N MET A 106 -24.28 12.25 18.35
CA MET A 106 -24.35 10.93 18.99
C MET A 106 -25.78 10.58 19.38
N TYR A 107 -26.51 11.50 20.00
CA TYR A 107 -27.91 11.26 20.39
C TYR A 107 -28.83 11.11 19.16
N ALA A 108 -28.64 11.93 18.13
CA ALA A 108 -29.38 11.81 16.89
C ALA A 108 -29.13 10.44 16.23
N SER A 109 -27.87 10.00 16.17
CA SER A 109 -27.47 8.69 15.65
C SER A 109 -28.00 7.52 16.48
N TYR A 110 -28.18 7.71 17.80
CA TYR A 110 -28.85 6.73 18.64
C TYR A 110 -30.29 6.48 18.16
N ASN A 111 -31.07 7.52 17.89
CA ASN A 111 -32.44 7.39 17.35
C ASN A 111 -32.46 6.70 15.99
N ILE A 112 -31.51 7.03 15.11
CA ILE A 112 -31.39 6.40 13.78
C ILE A 112 -31.21 4.87 13.94
N GLY A 113 -30.30 4.44 14.81
CA GLY A 113 -30.07 3.01 15.04
C GLY A 113 -31.24 2.30 15.72
N GLN A 114 -31.98 2.98 16.60
CA GLN A 114 -33.19 2.41 17.23
C GLN A 114 -34.26 2.07 16.20
N VAL A 115 -34.38 2.86 15.13
CA VAL A 115 -35.34 2.57 14.05
C VAL A 115 -34.99 1.31 13.32
N LYS A 116 -33.71 1.06 13.05
CA LYS A 116 -33.26 -0.20 12.44
C LYS A 116 -33.55 -1.41 13.33
N LEU A 117 -33.45 -1.26 14.65
CA LEU A 117 -33.85 -2.32 15.58
C LEU A 117 -35.37 -2.56 15.60
N LYS A 118 -36.18 -1.49 15.50
CA LYS A 118 -37.64 -1.58 15.49
C LYS A 118 -38.20 -2.07 14.14
N TYR A 119 -37.53 -1.73 13.04
CA TYR A 119 -37.88 -2.07 11.66
C TYR A 119 -36.69 -2.73 10.96
N PRO A 120 -36.48 -4.04 11.18
CA PRO A 120 -35.33 -4.77 10.64
C PRO A 120 -35.28 -4.81 9.11
N GLU A 121 -36.37 -4.57 8.40
CA GLU A 121 -36.48 -4.57 6.94
C GLU A 121 -35.80 -3.38 6.24
N ILE A 122 -35.39 -2.35 6.99
CA ILE A 122 -34.74 -1.15 6.47
C ILE A 122 -33.27 -1.44 6.20
N ALA A 123 -32.85 -1.64 4.96
CA ALA A 123 -31.44 -1.89 4.64
C ALA A 123 -30.61 -0.59 4.64
N HIS A 124 -31.19 0.54 4.23
CA HIS A 124 -30.50 1.81 4.13
C HIS A 124 -31.29 2.94 4.80
N TYR A 125 -30.60 3.99 5.24
CA TYR A 125 -31.25 5.17 5.84
C TYR A 125 -32.35 5.76 4.95
N ALA A 126 -32.13 5.74 3.64
CA ALA A 126 -33.10 6.28 2.69
C ALA A 126 -34.44 5.53 2.66
N ASP A 127 -34.49 4.28 3.17
CA ASP A 127 -35.72 3.50 3.27
C ASP A 127 -36.60 3.96 4.45
N VAL A 128 -36.03 4.66 5.45
CA VAL A 128 -36.78 5.27 6.57
C VAL A 128 -37.79 6.31 6.05
N GLY A 129 -37.46 7.02 4.97
CA GLY A 129 -38.37 7.97 4.33
C GLY A 129 -39.68 7.34 3.87
N ARG A 130 -39.67 6.04 3.51
CA ARG A 130 -40.89 5.30 3.15
C ARG A 130 -41.83 5.12 4.34
N LEU A 131 -41.27 4.90 5.53
CA LEU A 131 -42.06 4.73 6.75
C LEU A 131 -42.67 6.05 7.24
N LEU A 132 -41.99 7.17 7.00
CA LEU A 132 -42.47 8.49 7.44
C LEU A 132 -43.53 9.09 6.53
N LEU A 133 -43.30 9.09 5.21
CA LEU A 133 -44.13 9.83 4.23
C LEU A 133 -44.51 8.98 3.01
N GLY A 134 -44.44 7.65 3.11
CA GLY A 134 -44.76 6.75 2.01
C GLY A 134 -43.86 6.93 0.78
N ASN A 135 -44.44 6.83 -0.42
CA ASN A 135 -43.68 6.89 -1.67
C ASN A 135 -42.97 8.23 -1.90
N LEU A 136 -43.54 9.33 -1.38
CA LEU A 136 -42.92 10.67 -1.49
C LEU A 136 -41.66 10.75 -0.64
N GLY A 137 -41.73 10.32 0.62
CA GLY A 137 -40.58 10.32 1.52
C GLY A 137 -39.45 9.44 1.04
N SER A 138 -39.76 8.27 0.46
CA SER A 138 -38.74 7.40 -0.15
C SER A 138 -37.98 8.14 -1.26
N LYS A 139 -38.65 8.90 -2.14
CA LYS A 139 -37.96 9.63 -3.22
C LYS A 139 -37.06 10.75 -2.67
N ILE A 140 -37.56 11.52 -1.71
CA ILE A 140 -36.84 12.67 -1.12
C ILE A 140 -35.59 12.21 -0.37
N PHE A 141 -35.71 11.21 0.50
CA PHE A 141 -34.59 10.71 1.29
C PHE A 141 -33.51 10.09 0.40
N ILE A 142 -33.93 9.41 -0.67
CA ILE A 142 -33.01 8.82 -1.64
C ILE A 142 -32.25 9.89 -2.39
N ALA A 143 -32.94 10.93 -2.87
CA ALA A 143 -32.29 12.07 -3.51
C ALA A 143 -31.29 12.73 -2.56
N SER A 144 -31.70 13.02 -1.32
CA SER A 144 -30.83 13.64 -0.30
C SER A 144 -29.61 12.79 0.03
N PHE A 145 -29.76 11.47 0.18
CA PHE A 145 -28.64 10.58 0.49
C PHE A 145 -27.66 10.45 -0.67
N VAL A 146 -28.16 10.31 -1.90
CA VAL A 146 -27.33 10.25 -3.11
C VAL A 146 -26.59 11.58 -3.31
N CYS A 147 -27.27 12.71 -3.17
CA CYS A 147 -26.63 14.02 -3.28
C CYS A 147 -25.56 14.23 -2.20
N LEU A 148 -25.83 13.88 -0.94
CA LEU A 148 -24.83 13.95 0.13
C LEU A 148 -23.54 13.24 -0.27
N LEU A 149 -23.64 11.97 -0.68
CA LEU A 149 -22.47 11.18 -1.03
C LEU A 149 -21.72 11.76 -2.24
N ILE A 150 -22.43 12.24 -3.26
CA ILE A 150 -21.80 12.84 -4.45
C ILE A 150 -21.03 14.12 -4.07
N PHE A 151 -21.60 14.99 -3.24
CA PHE A 151 -20.90 16.19 -2.78
C PHE A 151 -19.70 15.85 -1.88
N VAL A 152 -19.82 14.83 -1.02
CA VAL A 152 -18.68 14.33 -0.23
C VAL A 152 -17.56 13.86 -1.15
N VAL A 153 -17.87 13.08 -2.20
CA VAL A 153 -16.88 12.69 -3.22
C VAL A 153 -16.27 13.93 -3.90
N GLY A 154 -17.07 14.95 -4.17
CA GLY A 154 -16.58 16.24 -4.68
C GLY A 154 -15.58 16.90 -3.74
N SER A 155 -15.82 16.87 -2.42
CA SER A 155 -14.86 17.41 -1.43
C SER A 155 -13.54 16.64 -1.38
N HIS A 156 -13.56 15.33 -1.62
CA HIS A 156 -12.35 14.53 -1.79
C HIS A 156 -11.61 14.88 -3.09
N CYS A 157 -12.35 15.08 -4.17
CA CYS A 157 -11.79 15.50 -5.46
C CYS A 157 -11.07 16.85 -5.35
N LEU A 158 -11.73 17.85 -4.74
CA LEU A 158 -11.16 19.17 -4.45
C LEU A 158 -9.91 19.06 -3.57
N THR A 159 -9.98 18.28 -2.49
CA THR A 159 -8.85 18.10 -1.57
C THR A 159 -7.65 17.45 -2.28
N GLY A 160 -7.88 16.49 -3.18
CA GLY A 160 -6.82 15.89 -4.00
C GLY A 160 -6.19 16.89 -4.97
N ALA A 161 -6.98 17.80 -5.55
CA ALA A 161 -6.47 18.88 -6.40
C ALA A 161 -5.56 19.84 -5.61
N ILE A 162 -6.00 20.25 -4.41
CA ILE A 162 -5.21 21.06 -3.48
C ILE A 162 -3.93 20.33 -3.08
N ALA A 163 -4.01 19.03 -2.80
CA ALA A 163 -2.87 18.20 -2.43
C ALA A 163 -1.82 18.16 -3.54
N PHE A 164 -2.21 17.86 -4.79
CA PHE A 164 -1.27 17.83 -5.90
C PHE A 164 -0.66 19.19 -6.20
N LYS A 165 -1.46 20.26 -6.24
CA LYS A 165 -0.94 21.63 -6.41
C LYS A 165 0.09 21.98 -5.34
N THR A 166 -0.17 21.59 -4.08
CA THR A 166 0.74 21.83 -2.96
C THR A 166 2.03 21.03 -3.09
N ILE A 167 1.93 19.73 -3.43
CA ILE A 167 3.08 18.83 -3.57
C ILE A 167 3.99 19.25 -4.74
N THR A 168 3.42 19.54 -5.90
CA THR A 168 4.19 19.80 -7.13
C THR A 168 4.75 21.21 -7.21
N GLN A 169 4.09 22.21 -6.61
CA GLN A 169 4.43 23.64 -6.75
C GLN A 169 4.55 24.11 -8.20
N SER A 170 3.90 23.42 -9.13
CA SER A 170 3.94 23.76 -10.53
C SER A 170 2.92 24.83 -10.86
N ASP A 171 3.22 25.68 -11.84
CA ASP A 171 2.28 26.67 -12.39
C ASP A 171 1.19 26.06 -13.30
N VAL A 172 1.07 24.73 -13.31
CA VAL A 172 0.03 24.01 -14.05
C VAL A 172 -1.35 24.38 -13.49
N CYS A 173 -2.30 24.63 -14.39
CA CYS A 173 -3.67 24.97 -14.04
C CYS A 173 -4.29 23.96 -13.04
N SER A 174 -4.97 24.46 -12.01
CA SER A 174 -5.59 23.64 -10.96
C SER A 174 -6.58 22.60 -11.52
N VAL A 175 -7.21 22.90 -12.65
CA VAL A 175 -8.13 22.00 -13.36
C VAL A 175 -7.43 20.69 -13.74
N VAL A 176 -6.16 20.74 -14.15
CA VAL A 176 -5.40 19.52 -14.51
C VAL A 176 -5.24 18.63 -13.28
N PHE A 177 -4.87 19.19 -12.14
CA PHE A 177 -4.76 18.45 -10.88
C PHE A 177 -6.08 17.91 -10.37
N SER A 178 -7.17 18.65 -10.60
CA SER A 178 -8.53 18.20 -10.28
C SER A 178 -8.99 17.04 -11.17
N ILE A 179 -8.69 17.07 -12.47
CA ILE A 179 -8.93 15.94 -13.39
C ILE A 179 -8.09 14.72 -12.97
N THR A 180 -6.82 14.91 -12.60
CA THR A 180 -5.98 13.82 -12.08
C THR A 180 -6.56 13.23 -10.80
N SER A 181 -7.03 14.08 -9.88
CA SER A 181 -7.72 13.68 -8.65
C SER A 181 -8.98 12.85 -8.95
N ALA A 182 -9.84 13.32 -9.85
CA ALA A 182 -11.03 12.60 -10.30
C ALA A 182 -10.70 11.24 -10.95
N ALA A 183 -9.65 11.17 -11.77
CA ALA A 183 -9.21 9.93 -12.40
C ALA A 183 -8.74 8.88 -11.37
N ILE A 184 -8.03 9.30 -10.32
CA ILE A 184 -7.60 8.39 -9.25
C ILE A 184 -8.82 7.91 -8.45
N LEU A 185 -9.75 8.80 -8.09
CA LEU A 185 -11.00 8.43 -7.43
C LEU A 185 -11.82 7.44 -8.26
N LEU A 186 -11.90 7.66 -9.58
CA LEU A 186 -12.58 6.75 -10.51
C LEU A 186 -11.99 5.35 -10.46
N ILE A 187 -10.67 5.23 -10.61
CA ILE A 187 -9.97 3.93 -10.66
C ILE A 187 -10.16 3.16 -9.35
N LEU A 188 -10.01 3.85 -8.22
CA LEU A 188 -10.15 3.23 -6.90
C LEU A 188 -11.60 2.88 -6.53
N ALA A 189 -12.59 3.48 -7.19
CA ALA A 189 -14.02 3.19 -6.97
C ALA A 189 -14.55 2.02 -7.84
N ILE A 190 -13.73 1.46 -8.74
CA ILE A 190 -14.14 0.34 -9.60
C ILE A 190 -14.51 -0.93 -8.81
N PRO A 191 -13.80 -1.34 -7.74
CA PRO A 191 -14.12 -2.57 -7.01
C PRO A 191 -15.51 -2.52 -6.35
N PRO A 192 -16.45 -3.41 -6.71
CA PRO A 192 -17.84 -3.32 -6.23
C PRO A 192 -18.08 -3.91 -4.83
N ALA A 193 -17.09 -4.52 -4.17
CA ALA A 193 -17.26 -5.22 -2.90
C ALA A 193 -16.54 -4.53 -1.72
N PHE A 194 -17.27 -4.26 -0.63
CA PHE A 194 -16.71 -3.63 0.59
C PHE A 194 -15.65 -4.49 1.29
N ALA A 195 -15.74 -5.83 1.19
CA ALA A 195 -14.77 -6.73 1.82
C ALA A 195 -13.35 -6.58 1.23
N ASP A 196 -13.26 -6.17 -0.04
CA ASP A 196 -11.99 -5.94 -0.74
C ASP A 196 -11.40 -4.55 -0.41
N VAL A 197 -12.24 -3.60 0.00
CA VAL A 197 -11.85 -2.22 0.36
C VAL A 197 -11.64 -2.03 1.86
N ALA A 198 -12.18 -2.92 2.72
CA ALA A 198 -12.03 -2.84 4.18
C ALA A 198 -10.57 -2.91 4.67
N ILE A 199 -9.67 -3.54 3.89
CA ILE A 199 -8.22 -3.55 4.19
C ILE A 199 -7.62 -2.16 3.95
N LEU A 200 -8.09 -1.45 2.92
CA LEU A 200 -7.66 -0.09 2.60
C LEU A 200 -8.10 0.92 3.67
N GLY A 201 -9.22 0.66 4.36
CA GLY A 201 -9.66 1.49 5.49
C GLY A 201 -8.66 1.57 6.64
N TYR A 202 -7.87 0.51 6.91
CA TYR A 202 -6.82 0.60 7.93
C TYR A 202 -5.66 1.52 7.52
N ILE A 203 -5.35 1.55 6.23
CA ILE A 203 -4.33 2.43 5.65
C ILE A 203 -4.82 3.89 5.71
N ASP A 204 -6.08 4.11 5.35
CA ASP A 204 -6.78 5.40 5.45
C ASP A 204 -6.73 5.95 6.90
N PHE A 205 -7.13 5.14 7.89
CA PHE A 205 -7.06 5.54 9.31
C PHE A 205 -5.63 5.90 9.76
N ALA A 206 -4.64 5.10 9.39
CA ALA A 206 -3.25 5.38 9.74
C ALA A 206 -2.74 6.66 9.05
N SER A 207 -3.13 6.87 7.79
CA SER A 207 -2.80 8.04 6.97
C SER A 207 -3.33 9.32 7.60
N ILE A 208 -4.62 9.38 7.98
CA ILE A 208 -5.20 10.60 8.57
C ILE A 208 -4.63 10.92 9.95
N ILE A 209 -4.42 9.91 10.80
CA ILE A 209 -3.83 10.12 12.14
C ILE A 209 -2.38 10.62 12.02
N LEU A 210 -1.59 10.04 11.10
CA LEU A 210 -0.23 10.48 10.86
C LEU A 210 -0.19 11.89 10.27
N ALA A 211 -1.07 12.19 9.30
CA ALA A 211 -1.14 13.51 8.68
C ALA A 211 -1.45 14.61 9.71
N ILE A 212 -2.53 14.43 10.50
CA ILE A 212 -2.92 15.36 11.56
C ILE A 212 -1.82 15.48 12.62
N GLY A 213 -1.25 14.36 13.05
CA GLY A 213 -0.20 14.34 14.07
C GLY A 213 1.05 15.10 13.62
N VAL A 214 1.49 14.90 12.38
CA VAL A 214 2.63 15.63 11.82
C VAL A 214 2.31 17.11 11.67
N THR A 215 1.12 17.49 11.18
CA THR A 215 0.71 18.91 11.12
C THR A 215 0.71 19.56 12.49
N MET A 216 0.19 18.90 13.52
CA MET A 216 0.14 19.42 14.88
C MET A 216 1.54 19.61 15.49
N ILE A 217 2.43 18.63 15.30
CA ILE A 217 3.81 18.72 15.77
C ILE A 217 4.56 19.82 15.00
N ALA A 218 4.41 19.87 13.68
CA ALA A 218 5.11 20.83 12.84
C ALA A 218 4.71 22.28 13.13
N THR A 219 3.41 22.53 13.26
CA THR A 219 2.90 23.86 13.64
C THR A 219 3.36 24.26 15.03
N GLY A 220 3.35 23.33 16.00
CA GLY A 220 3.87 23.57 17.34
C GLY A 220 5.38 23.89 17.39
N VAL A 221 6.19 23.15 16.62
CA VAL A 221 7.64 23.40 16.51
C VAL A 221 7.93 24.74 15.83
N GLN A 222 7.16 25.11 14.80
CA GLN A 222 7.31 26.40 14.11
C GLN A 222 7.00 27.57 15.05
N ASN A 223 5.93 27.46 15.85
CA ASN A 223 5.59 28.45 16.87
C ASN A 223 6.69 28.56 17.95
N ALA A 224 7.28 27.43 18.37
CA ALA A 224 8.33 27.42 19.39
C ALA A 224 9.66 28.02 18.92
N ASN A 225 10.00 27.87 17.63
CA ASN A 225 11.31 28.27 17.08
C ASN A 225 11.32 29.65 16.41
N GLY A 226 10.18 30.32 16.25
CA GLY A 226 10.08 31.63 15.58
C GLY A 226 10.54 31.66 14.11
N SER A 227 10.78 30.49 13.50
CA SER A 227 11.49 30.33 12.23
C SER A 227 10.58 30.21 11.01
N GLY A 228 9.29 30.52 11.17
CA GLY A 228 8.26 30.41 10.15
C GLY A 228 7.83 31.72 9.51
N GLY A 229 8.66 32.77 9.40
CA GLY A 229 8.23 34.06 8.81
C GLY A 229 7.11 34.81 9.56
N PHE A 230 6.57 34.22 10.62
CA PHE A 230 5.62 34.83 11.55
C PHE A 230 6.41 35.42 12.71
N ASN A 231 6.30 36.73 12.88
CA ASN A 231 7.03 37.50 13.90
C ASN A 231 6.80 36.95 15.31
N VAL A 232 7.88 36.99 16.11
CA VAL A 232 7.94 36.55 17.50
C VAL A 232 7.04 37.43 18.38
N GLY A 233 5.79 37.00 18.50
CA GLY A 233 4.87 37.25 19.59
C GLY A 233 3.97 36.02 19.63
N LEU A 234 3.88 35.33 20.78
CA LEU A 234 3.03 34.14 21.01
C LEU A 234 1.87 34.07 20.01
N ALA A 235 1.79 33.02 19.18
CA ALA A 235 0.75 32.86 18.15
C ALA A 235 -0.57 33.46 18.63
N ALA A 236 -1.08 34.47 17.91
CA ALA A 236 -2.21 35.30 18.32
C ALA A 236 -3.54 34.53 18.24
N TRP A 237 -3.64 33.40 18.93
CA TRP A 237 -4.89 32.71 19.17
C TRP A 237 -5.67 33.51 20.21
N SER A 238 -6.98 33.56 20.03
CA SER A 238 -7.90 34.31 20.88
C SER A 238 -8.89 33.33 21.53
N PRO A 239 -9.23 33.53 22.81
CA PRO A 239 -10.37 32.84 23.41
C PRO A 239 -11.70 33.24 22.75
N TRP A 240 -11.76 34.44 22.18
CA TRP A 240 -12.94 35.05 21.58
C TRP A 240 -12.90 35.01 20.04
N PRO A 241 -14.06 35.15 19.36
CA PRO A 241 -14.11 35.20 17.90
C PRO A 241 -13.19 36.27 17.31
N LYS A 242 -12.78 36.05 16.05
CA LYS A 242 -11.98 37.01 15.29
C LYS A 242 -12.70 38.36 15.18
N GLU A 243 -11.96 39.47 15.30
CA GLU A 243 -12.55 40.80 15.15
C GLU A 243 -13.15 40.97 13.74
N GLY A 244 -14.36 41.53 13.66
CA GLY A 244 -15.06 41.71 12.38
C GLY A 244 -15.73 40.46 11.80
N THR A 245 -15.74 39.33 12.51
CA THR A 245 -16.41 38.08 12.06
C THR A 245 -17.87 38.36 11.69
N THR A 246 -18.24 38.07 10.45
CA THR A 246 -19.63 38.21 9.99
C THR A 246 -20.48 37.04 10.49
N PHE A 247 -21.80 37.23 10.51
CA PHE A 247 -22.72 36.13 10.83
C PHE A 247 -22.58 34.96 9.84
N ALA A 248 -22.35 35.24 8.56
CA ALA A 248 -22.20 34.20 7.54
C ALA A 248 -20.90 33.40 7.74
N GLU A 249 -19.78 34.07 8.00
CA GLU A 249 -18.49 33.45 8.29
C GLU A 249 -18.55 32.54 9.53
N ALA A 250 -19.17 33.03 10.62
CA ALA A 250 -19.36 32.24 11.84
C ALA A 250 -20.20 30.96 11.60
N ILE A 251 -21.21 31.05 10.75
CA ILE A 251 -22.06 29.89 10.40
C ILE A 251 -21.33 28.92 9.46
N VAL A 252 -20.53 29.39 8.50
CA VAL A 252 -19.69 28.53 7.64
C VAL A 252 -18.69 27.72 8.49
N SER A 253 -18.05 28.38 9.46
CA SER A 253 -17.14 27.72 10.41
C SER A 253 -17.87 26.75 11.32
N THR A 254 -19.06 27.10 11.81
CA THR A 254 -19.91 26.18 12.58
C THR A 254 -20.31 24.95 11.75
N ASN A 255 -20.70 25.13 10.50
CA ASN A 255 -21.08 24.05 9.61
C ASN A 255 -19.91 23.13 9.25
N SER A 256 -18.67 23.65 9.22
CA SER A 256 -17.48 22.82 9.09
C SER A 256 -17.33 21.85 10.27
N ILE A 257 -17.70 22.25 11.49
CA ILE A 257 -17.78 21.37 12.66
C ILE A 257 -18.93 20.36 12.53
N VAL A 258 -20.10 20.82 12.05
CA VAL A 258 -21.27 19.94 11.79
C VAL A 258 -20.91 18.84 10.79
N PHE A 259 -20.19 19.17 9.72
CA PHE A 259 -19.73 18.21 8.72
C PHE A 259 -18.92 17.07 9.34
N ALA A 260 -18.03 17.40 10.28
CA ALA A 260 -17.15 16.43 10.93
C ALA A 260 -17.90 15.34 11.71
N TYR A 261 -19.16 15.60 12.10
CA TYR A 261 -20.03 14.66 12.81
C TYR A 261 -21.11 14.02 11.93
N SER A 262 -20.86 13.89 10.62
CA SER A 262 -21.84 13.41 9.63
C SER A 262 -22.05 11.88 9.55
N PHE A 263 -21.59 11.09 10.52
CA PHE A 263 -21.58 9.62 10.46
C PHE A 263 -22.95 8.92 10.61
N GLY A 264 -23.99 9.61 11.10
CA GLY A 264 -25.28 9.00 11.43
C GLY A 264 -26.02 8.38 10.24
N GLY A 265 -25.84 8.93 9.03
CA GLY A 265 -26.56 8.51 7.83
C GLY A 265 -26.22 7.11 7.33
N CYS A 266 -25.00 6.62 7.58
CA CYS A 266 -24.57 5.29 7.12
C CYS A 266 -24.86 4.18 8.14
N LEU A 267 -25.29 4.54 9.35
CA LEU A 267 -25.49 3.62 10.46
C LEU A 267 -26.46 2.45 10.14
N PRO A 268 -27.63 2.64 9.47
CA PRO A 268 -28.49 1.51 9.11
C PRO A 268 -27.83 0.53 8.13
N SER A 269 -27.11 1.05 7.13
CA SER A 269 -26.38 0.23 6.15
C SER A 269 -25.28 -0.61 6.82
N PHE A 270 -24.63 -0.04 7.82
CA PHE A 270 -23.61 -0.71 8.63
C PHE A 270 -24.18 -1.75 9.58
N MET A 271 -25.35 -1.47 10.16
CA MET A 271 -26.07 -2.40 11.03
C MET A 271 -26.57 -3.63 10.26
N GLU A 272 -26.85 -3.50 8.96
CA GLU A 272 -27.23 -4.62 8.09
C GLU A 272 -26.12 -5.68 7.99
N GLU A 273 -24.84 -5.28 8.03
CA GLU A 273 -23.72 -6.22 7.96
C GLU A 273 -23.36 -6.84 9.32
N MET A 274 -24.01 -6.38 10.41
CA MET A 274 -23.73 -6.86 11.77
C MET A 274 -24.44 -8.18 12.07
N HIS A 275 -23.69 -9.15 12.62
CA HIS A 275 -24.31 -10.37 13.15
C HIS A 275 -25.17 -10.11 14.41
N THR A 276 -24.89 -9.03 15.16
CA THR A 276 -25.65 -8.60 16.35
C THR A 276 -25.89 -7.08 16.27
N PRO A 277 -26.95 -6.62 15.60
CA PRO A 277 -27.22 -5.20 15.38
C PRO A 277 -27.38 -4.39 16.66
N GLU A 278 -27.84 -4.99 17.76
CA GLU A 278 -28.00 -4.31 19.07
C GLU A 278 -26.68 -3.76 19.63
N ASP A 279 -25.54 -4.34 19.25
CA ASP A 279 -24.23 -3.89 19.69
C ASP A 279 -23.79 -2.56 19.05
N TYR A 280 -24.56 -1.98 18.12
CA TYR A 280 -24.24 -0.71 17.45
C TYR A 280 -24.03 0.45 18.44
N ILE A 281 -24.69 0.43 19.60
CA ILE A 281 -24.53 1.45 20.65
C ILE A 281 -23.09 1.47 21.15
N LYS A 282 -22.41 0.31 21.24
CA LYS A 282 -20.99 0.24 21.60
C LYS A 282 -20.14 0.94 20.54
N THR A 283 -20.48 0.72 19.27
CA THR A 283 -19.81 1.40 18.16
C THR A 283 -20.00 2.90 18.24
N LEU A 284 -21.22 3.37 18.53
CA LEU A 284 -21.56 4.78 18.65
C LEU A 284 -20.77 5.49 19.77
N TRP A 285 -20.68 4.91 20.97
CA TRP A 285 -19.93 5.49 22.07
C TRP A 285 -18.42 5.60 21.78
N TRP A 286 -17.84 4.56 21.19
CA TRP A 286 -16.41 4.57 20.84
C TRP A 286 -16.12 5.53 19.70
N LEU A 287 -16.95 5.53 18.65
CA LEU A 287 -16.81 6.43 17.51
C LEU A 287 -16.92 7.90 17.94
N GLY A 288 -18.04 8.26 18.58
CA GLY A 288 -18.30 9.65 18.99
C GLY A 288 -17.29 10.14 20.02
N GLY A 289 -16.93 9.29 21.01
CA GLY A 289 -15.92 9.65 22.00
C GLY A 289 -14.53 9.91 21.39
N ILE A 290 -14.08 9.04 20.47
CA ILE A 290 -12.80 9.22 19.77
C ILE A 290 -12.82 10.46 18.87
N GLN A 291 -13.92 10.68 18.14
CA GLN A 291 -14.10 11.86 17.29
C GLN A 291 -14.03 13.15 18.11
N ILE A 292 -14.79 13.25 19.20
CA ILE A 292 -14.78 14.44 20.07
C ILE A 292 -13.35 14.77 20.53
N VAL A 293 -12.58 13.75 20.95
CA VAL A 293 -11.19 13.94 21.38
C VAL A 293 -10.32 14.41 20.22
N ILE A 294 -10.30 13.70 19.10
CA ILE A 294 -9.42 14.02 17.96
C ILE A 294 -9.77 15.38 17.38
N TYR A 295 -11.05 15.68 17.20
CA TYR A 295 -11.53 16.92 16.62
C TYR A 295 -11.22 18.13 17.51
N THR A 296 -11.47 18.00 18.81
CA THR A 296 -11.16 19.07 19.75
C THR A 296 -9.66 19.32 19.80
N LEU A 297 -8.83 18.26 19.88
CA LEU A 297 -7.36 18.41 19.89
C LEU A 297 -6.83 19.00 18.59
N THR A 298 -7.32 18.53 17.44
CA THR A 298 -6.90 19.02 16.12
C THR A 298 -7.22 20.49 15.96
N GLY A 299 -8.48 20.88 16.23
CA GLY A 299 -8.93 22.27 16.15
C GLY A 299 -8.18 23.19 17.11
N SER A 300 -8.14 22.84 18.40
CA SER A 300 -7.56 23.70 19.45
C SER A 300 -6.04 23.83 19.35
N LEU A 301 -5.29 22.75 19.12
CA LEU A 301 -3.83 22.80 19.14
C LEU A 301 -3.26 23.46 17.89
N ILE A 302 -3.78 23.12 16.70
CA ILE A 302 -3.32 23.78 15.47
C ILE A 302 -3.66 25.28 15.54
N TYR A 303 -4.86 25.65 16.01
CA TYR A 303 -5.19 27.06 16.23
C TYR A 303 -4.30 27.73 17.27
N ALA A 304 -4.02 27.06 18.40
CA ALA A 304 -3.13 27.61 19.44
C ALA A 304 -1.70 27.85 18.93
N PHE A 305 -1.24 27.07 17.95
CA PHE A 305 0.11 27.19 17.40
C PHE A 305 0.21 28.13 16.20
N VAL A 306 -0.85 28.25 15.39
CA VAL A 306 -0.84 29.06 14.16
C VAL A 306 -1.52 30.43 14.36
N GLY A 307 -2.49 30.54 15.26
CA GLY A 307 -3.26 31.76 15.47
C GLY A 307 -4.34 31.98 14.40
N GLN A 308 -4.65 33.23 14.08
CA GLN A 308 -5.71 33.60 13.14
C GLN A 308 -5.43 33.28 11.66
N GLU A 309 -4.20 32.90 11.33
CA GLU A 309 -3.73 32.65 9.95
C GLU A 309 -3.91 31.18 9.49
N VAL A 310 -4.68 30.40 10.25
CA VAL A 310 -4.97 29.00 9.90
C VAL A 310 -5.62 28.90 8.52
N GLN A 311 -5.01 28.09 7.67
CA GLN A 311 -5.48 27.81 6.32
C GLN A 311 -6.47 26.63 6.31
N SER A 312 -7.30 26.56 5.27
CA SER A 312 -8.31 25.53 5.08
C SER A 312 -8.12 24.86 3.71
N PRO A 313 -7.79 23.54 3.63
CA PRO A 313 -7.63 22.58 4.71
C PRO A 313 -6.41 22.84 5.61
N ALA A 314 -6.50 22.46 6.89
CA ALA A 314 -5.50 22.73 7.92
C ALA A 314 -4.07 22.25 7.60
N LEU A 315 -3.92 21.25 6.72
CA LEU A 315 -2.62 20.73 6.29
C LEU A 315 -1.72 21.81 5.67
N LEU A 316 -2.32 22.82 5.03
CA LEU A 316 -1.63 23.97 4.44
C LEU A 316 -0.96 24.87 5.50
N SER A 317 -1.40 24.80 6.75
CA SER A 317 -0.88 25.62 7.85
C SER A 317 0.47 25.14 8.37
N ALA A 318 0.97 23.98 7.92
CA ALA A 318 2.24 23.42 8.37
C ALA A 318 3.47 24.05 7.68
N GLY A 319 3.30 25.12 6.90
CA GLY A 319 4.38 25.74 6.14
C GLY A 319 4.74 24.98 4.84
N PRO A 320 5.56 25.56 3.96
CA PRO A 320 5.65 25.14 2.55
C PRO A 320 6.28 23.76 2.34
N VAL A 321 7.25 23.36 3.17
CA VAL A 321 7.92 22.07 3.04
C VAL A 321 7.11 20.97 3.72
N ILE A 322 6.66 21.19 4.96
CA ILE A 322 5.94 20.18 5.71
C ILE A 322 4.55 19.94 5.13
N SER A 323 3.87 20.97 4.60
CA SER A 323 2.57 20.77 3.92
C SER A 323 2.69 19.76 2.77
N ARG A 324 3.80 19.75 2.02
CA ARG A 324 4.03 18.75 0.94
C ARG A 324 4.13 17.34 1.50
N VAL A 325 4.91 17.18 2.59
CA VAL A 325 5.07 15.88 3.26
C VAL A 325 3.73 15.40 3.80
N VAL A 326 2.98 16.27 4.46
CA VAL A 326 1.71 15.90 5.08
C VAL A 326 0.63 15.61 4.03
N PHE A 327 0.53 16.39 2.96
CA PHE A 327 -0.37 16.06 1.85
C PHE A 327 0.00 14.74 1.19
N GLY A 328 1.30 14.44 1.05
CA GLY A 328 1.77 13.12 0.59
C GLY A 328 1.32 11.98 1.51
N ILE A 329 1.42 12.18 2.83
CA ILE A 329 0.91 11.24 3.84
C ILE A 329 -0.61 11.13 3.78
N ALA A 330 -1.33 12.20 3.44
CA ALA A 330 -2.79 12.26 3.38
C ALA A 330 -3.40 11.75 2.05
N LEU A 331 -2.61 11.51 1.00
CA LEU A 331 -3.16 10.99 -0.27
C LEU A 331 -3.98 9.70 -0.11
N PRO A 332 -3.57 8.70 0.70
CA PRO A 332 -4.38 7.53 0.95
C PRO A 332 -5.76 7.85 1.52
N VAL A 333 -5.88 8.67 2.58
CA VAL A 333 -7.21 9.06 3.12
C VAL A 333 -8.04 9.82 2.10
N ILE A 334 -7.44 10.75 1.36
CA ILE A 334 -8.15 11.56 0.37
C ILE A 334 -8.80 10.66 -0.69
N PHE A 335 -8.07 9.68 -1.21
CA PHE A 335 -8.54 8.87 -2.34
C PHE A 335 -9.27 7.59 -1.95
N ILE A 336 -8.89 6.93 -0.85
CA ILE A 336 -9.56 5.72 -0.37
C ILE A 336 -10.93 6.08 0.21
N SER A 337 -11.01 7.08 1.09
CA SER A 337 -12.28 7.50 1.68
C SER A 337 -13.23 8.06 0.60
N GLY A 338 -12.70 8.84 -0.34
CA GLY A 338 -13.46 9.32 -1.49
C GLY A 338 -13.98 8.20 -2.38
N SER A 339 -13.17 7.19 -2.69
CA SER A 339 -13.61 6.06 -3.52
C SER A 339 -14.62 5.16 -2.81
N ILE A 340 -14.51 4.99 -1.49
CA ILE A 340 -15.51 4.27 -0.68
C ILE A 340 -16.88 4.95 -0.84
N ASN A 341 -16.95 6.27 -0.68
CA ASN A 341 -18.20 7.02 -0.85
C ASN A 341 -18.78 6.88 -2.26
N THR A 342 -17.94 6.91 -3.30
CA THR A 342 -18.35 6.62 -4.69
C THR A 342 -18.92 5.22 -4.85
N THR A 343 -18.27 4.21 -4.28
CA THR A 343 -18.73 2.83 -4.33
C THR A 343 -20.05 2.65 -3.57
N VAL A 344 -20.23 3.29 -2.40
CA VAL A 344 -21.48 3.25 -1.61
C VAL A 344 -22.64 3.79 -2.44
N VAL A 345 -22.50 4.99 -3.02
CA VAL A 345 -23.58 5.60 -3.80
C VAL A 345 -23.88 4.81 -5.07
N CYS A 346 -22.85 4.30 -5.76
CA CYS A 346 -23.03 3.50 -6.96
C CYS A 346 -23.72 2.16 -6.66
N ARG A 347 -23.31 1.46 -5.58
CA ARG A 347 -23.96 0.21 -5.17
C ARG A 347 -25.41 0.43 -4.79
N TYR A 348 -25.70 1.52 -4.10
CA TYR A 348 -27.06 1.91 -3.74
C TYR A 348 -27.94 2.11 -4.98
N ILE A 349 -27.49 2.95 -5.92
CA ILE A 349 -28.22 3.24 -7.16
C ILE A 349 -28.38 1.98 -8.01
N HIS A 350 -27.29 1.25 -8.26
CA HIS A 350 -27.28 0.04 -9.09
C HIS A 350 -28.17 -1.05 -8.52
N GLY A 351 -28.07 -1.29 -7.21
CA GLY A 351 -28.89 -2.25 -6.49
C GLY A 351 -30.39 -1.94 -6.54
N LYS A 352 -30.75 -0.65 -6.55
CA LYS A 352 -32.15 -0.21 -6.66
C LYS A 352 -32.67 -0.28 -8.09
N VAL A 353 -31.88 0.18 -9.07
CA VAL A 353 -32.26 0.16 -10.50
C VAL A 353 -32.43 -1.27 -11.00
N TYR A 354 -31.53 -2.18 -10.62
CA TYR A 354 -31.56 -3.58 -11.06
C TYR A 354 -32.13 -4.54 -10.01
N ARG A 355 -33.01 -4.06 -9.12
CA ARG A 355 -33.55 -4.85 -7.98
C ARG A 355 -34.05 -6.25 -8.37
N ASN A 356 -34.65 -6.38 -9.56
CA ASN A 356 -35.27 -7.60 -10.07
C ASN A 356 -34.43 -8.33 -11.14
N SER A 357 -33.15 -8.00 -11.31
CA SER A 357 -32.29 -8.52 -12.38
C SER A 357 -30.97 -9.07 -11.85
N VAL A 358 -30.46 -10.13 -12.49
CA VAL A 358 -29.13 -10.70 -12.22
C VAL A 358 -27.99 -9.69 -12.46
N VAL A 359 -28.26 -8.63 -13.23
CA VAL A 359 -27.33 -7.51 -13.46
C VAL A 359 -26.87 -6.90 -12.14
N ARG A 360 -27.72 -6.85 -11.11
CA ARG A 360 -27.45 -6.31 -9.76
C ARG A 360 -26.21 -6.87 -9.07
N TYR A 361 -25.83 -8.12 -9.36
CA TYR A 361 -24.70 -8.76 -8.70
C TYR A 361 -23.34 -8.42 -9.33
N ILE A 362 -23.30 -7.61 -10.39
CA ILE A 362 -22.07 -7.13 -11.04
C ILE A 362 -21.11 -8.30 -11.38
N ASN A 363 -21.69 -9.45 -11.72
CA ASN A 363 -20.98 -10.66 -12.11
C ASN A 363 -21.20 -10.99 -13.59
N THR A 364 -22.14 -10.30 -14.24
CA THR A 364 -22.44 -10.42 -15.67
C THR A 364 -21.75 -9.29 -16.47
N PRO A 365 -21.48 -9.48 -17.78
CA PRO A 365 -20.94 -8.42 -18.63
C PRO A 365 -21.80 -7.14 -18.64
N ARG A 366 -23.13 -7.30 -18.70
CA ARG A 366 -24.08 -6.17 -18.58
C ARG A 366 -24.01 -5.50 -17.21
N GLY A 367 -23.82 -6.29 -16.14
CA GLY A 367 -23.55 -5.79 -14.78
C GLY A 367 -22.31 -4.91 -14.73
N TRP A 368 -21.20 -5.37 -15.29
CA TRP A 368 -19.95 -4.60 -15.32
C TRP A 368 -20.03 -3.33 -16.16
N ILE A 369 -20.67 -3.36 -17.34
CA ILE A 369 -20.83 -2.16 -18.18
C ILE A 369 -21.65 -1.09 -17.45
N THR A 370 -22.79 -1.49 -16.88
CA THR A 370 -23.68 -0.57 -16.15
C THR A 370 -23.07 -0.07 -14.85
N TRP A 371 -22.25 -0.90 -14.19
CA TRP A 371 -21.46 -0.50 -13.03
C TRP A 371 -20.40 0.55 -13.39
N LEU A 372 -19.52 0.26 -14.35
CA LEU A 372 -18.47 1.18 -14.77
C LEU A 372 -19.03 2.51 -15.29
N GLY A 373 -20.12 2.46 -16.06
CA GLY A 373 -20.81 3.67 -16.54
C GLY A 373 -21.37 4.51 -15.39
N LEU A 374 -21.91 3.88 -14.35
CA LEU A 374 -22.43 4.58 -13.18
C LEU A 374 -21.31 5.19 -12.33
N VAL A 375 -20.22 4.46 -12.08
CA VAL A 375 -19.05 4.99 -11.35
C VAL A 375 -18.46 6.18 -12.09
N LEU A 376 -18.30 6.08 -13.42
CA LEU A 376 -17.83 7.20 -14.25
C LEU A 376 -18.75 8.42 -14.14
N PHE A 377 -20.06 8.22 -14.25
CA PHE A 377 -21.05 9.29 -14.16
C PHE A 377 -21.01 10.01 -12.80
N VAL A 378 -20.99 9.25 -11.70
CA VAL A 378 -20.91 9.80 -10.34
C VAL A 378 -19.61 10.60 -10.13
N THR A 379 -18.47 10.07 -10.58
CA THR A 379 -17.19 10.74 -10.43
C THR A 379 -17.10 12.03 -11.25
N ILE A 380 -17.65 12.05 -12.47
CA ILE A 380 -17.73 13.28 -13.29
C ILE A 380 -18.57 14.33 -12.59
N LEU A 381 -19.74 13.95 -12.04
CA LEU A 381 -20.61 14.89 -11.35
C LEU A 381 -19.94 15.45 -10.08
N ALA A 382 -19.24 14.61 -9.33
CA ALA A 382 -18.45 15.02 -8.17
C ALA A 382 -17.30 15.98 -8.55
N TRP A 383 -16.62 15.72 -9.67
CA TRP A 383 -15.58 16.61 -10.21
C TRP A 383 -16.15 17.99 -10.61
N VAL A 384 -17.31 18.02 -11.28
CA VAL A 384 -17.99 19.28 -11.63
C VAL A 384 -18.33 20.09 -10.38
N ILE A 385 -18.76 19.45 -9.30
CA ILE A 385 -19.03 20.12 -8.02
C ILE A 385 -17.75 20.69 -7.41
N ALA A 386 -16.64 19.94 -7.46
CA ALA A 386 -15.34 20.40 -6.97
C ALA A 386 -14.82 21.64 -7.71
N GLU A 387 -15.08 21.74 -9.02
CA GLU A 387 -14.74 22.93 -9.83
C GLU A 387 -15.71 24.09 -9.61
N ALA A 388 -17.00 23.80 -9.39
CA ALA A 388 -18.00 24.83 -9.17
C ALA A 388 -17.80 25.56 -7.83
N ILE A 389 -17.29 24.87 -6.81
CA ILE A 389 -17.03 25.42 -5.47
C ILE A 389 -15.59 25.05 -5.06
N PRO A 390 -14.57 25.78 -5.56
CA PRO A 390 -13.16 25.46 -5.33
C PRO A 390 -12.64 25.92 -3.97
N VAL A 391 -13.53 26.10 -2.99
CA VAL A 391 -13.22 26.53 -1.62
C VAL A 391 -13.64 25.44 -0.64
N PHE A 392 -12.68 24.90 0.10
CA PHE A 392 -12.89 23.71 0.93
C PHE A 392 -13.92 23.93 2.04
N SER A 393 -13.80 24.99 2.85
CA SER A 393 -14.73 25.29 3.96
C SER A 393 -16.15 25.60 3.50
N GLU A 394 -16.29 26.33 2.38
CA GLU A 394 -17.61 26.64 1.80
C GLU A 394 -18.30 25.37 1.30
N LEU A 395 -17.57 24.49 0.59
CA LEU A 395 -18.09 23.21 0.13
C LEU A 395 -18.57 22.35 1.31
N LEU A 396 -17.78 22.25 2.39
CA LEU A 396 -18.20 21.53 3.60
C LEU A 396 -19.43 22.15 4.27
N SER A 397 -19.53 23.49 4.25
CA SER A 397 -20.68 24.22 4.80
C SER A 397 -21.96 23.93 4.02
N ILE A 398 -21.90 23.94 2.68
CA ILE A 398 -23.02 23.62 1.79
C ILE A 398 -23.49 22.18 2.01
N ILE A 399 -22.56 21.24 2.13
CA ILE A 399 -22.90 19.83 2.41
C ILE A 399 -23.64 19.71 3.74
N SER A 400 -23.15 20.43 4.75
CA SER A 400 -23.69 20.37 6.10
C SER A 400 -25.08 20.99 6.21
N SER A 401 -25.25 22.18 5.63
CA SER A 401 -26.51 22.91 5.69
C SER A 401 -27.60 22.20 4.90
N LEU A 402 -27.32 21.69 3.70
CA LEU A 402 -28.35 21.09 2.84
C LEU A 402 -28.67 19.63 3.19
N PHE A 403 -27.67 18.84 3.58
CA PHE A 403 -27.83 17.38 3.69
C PHE A 403 -27.61 16.85 5.10
N VAL A 404 -26.50 17.22 5.75
CA VAL A 404 -26.15 16.69 7.08
C VAL A 404 -27.16 17.17 8.14
N SER A 405 -27.59 18.43 8.05
CA SER A 405 -28.63 19.01 8.92
C SER A 405 -29.88 18.14 8.96
N GLY A 406 -30.31 17.61 7.82
CA GLY A 406 -31.47 16.73 7.72
C GLY A 406 -31.15 15.34 8.20
N LEU A 407 -30.26 14.65 7.49
CA LEU A 407 -30.01 13.22 7.67
C LEU A 407 -29.45 12.89 9.06
N SER A 408 -28.72 13.83 9.67
CA SER A 408 -28.04 13.61 10.96
C SER A 408 -28.59 14.43 12.12
N PHE A 409 -29.42 15.47 11.90
CA PHE A 409 -29.91 16.33 13.01
C PHE A 409 -31.42 16.48 13.08
N TYR A 410 -32.11 17.15 12.15
CA TYR A 410 -33.55 17.44 12.33
C TYR A 410 -34.47 16.25 11.98
N LEU A 411 -34.06 15.29 11.14
CA LEU A 411 -34.88 14.10 10.84
C LEU A 411 -34.92 13.06 11.99
N PRO A 412 -33.82 12.76 12.69
CA PRO A 412 -33.85 11.80 13.81
C PRO A 412 -34.89 12.10 14.92
N PRO A 413 -35.12 13.36 15.33
CA PRO A 413 -36.23 13.74 16.20
C PRO A 413 -37.63 13.46 15.62
N VAL A 414 -37.83 13.73 14.33
CA VAL A 414 -39.09 13.43 13.62
C VAL A 414 -39.31 11.92 13.58
N ILE A 415 -38.25 11.18 13.29
CA ILE A 415 -38.22 9.73 13.33
C ILE A 415 -38.59 9.21 14.72
N TRP A 416 -38.02 9.78 15.78
CA TRP A 416 -38.39 9.41 17.14
C TRP A 416 -39.88 9.67 17.41
N TYR A 417 -40.37 10.86 17.06
CA TYR A 417 -41.74 11.28 17.32
C TYR A 417 -42.79 10.42 16.60
N VAL A 418 -42.52 10.05 15.35
CA VAL A 418 -43.46 9.29 14.49
C VAL A 418 -43.32 7.79 14.69
N LEU A 419 -42.09 7.27 14.79
CA LEU A 419 -41.82 5.83 14.69
C LEU A 419 -41.41 5.19 16.03
N LEU A 420 -40.71 5.90 16.92
CA LEU A 420 -40.16 5.29 18.14
C LEU A 420 -41.00 5.55 19.41
N ARG A 421 -41.71 6.68 19.49
CA ARG A 421 -42.50 7.07 20.66
C ARG A 421 -43.63 6.06 20.96
N GLU A 422 -43.75 5.68 22.22
CA GLU A 422 -44.86 4.86 22.73
C GLU A 422 -45.75 5.70 23.65
N GLY A 423 -47.03 5.85 23.31
CA GLY A 423 -47.97 6.74 24.02
C GLY A 423 -47.85 8.21 23.60
N ALA A 424 -48.44 9.12 24.38
CA ALA A 424 -48.36 10.55 24.13
C ALA A 424 -46.98 11.13 24.52
N TRP A 425 -46.56 12.20 23.85
CA TRP A 425 -45.24 12.81 24.10
C TRP A 425 -45.12 13.47 25.47
N TYR A 426 -46.24 13.89 26.07
CA TYR A 426 -46.30 14.53 27.37
C TYR A 426 -46.37 13.54 28.55
N GLU A 427 -46.36 12.23 28.29
CA GLU A 427 -46.28 11.22 29.35
C GLU A 427 -44.92 11.25 30.05
N LYS A 428 -44.91 10.99 31.36
CA LYS A 428 -43.72 11.18 32.22
C LYS A 428 -42.48 10.41 31.73
N HIS A 429 -42.64 9.24 31.12
CA HIS A 429 -41.52 8.46 30.57
C HIS A 429 -40.99 9.02 29.25
N ASN A 430 -41.82 9.71 28.46
CA ASN A 430 -41.42 10.30 27.18
C ASN A 430 -40.91 11.73 27.32
N LEU A 431 -41.29 12.46 28.39
CA LEU A 431 -41.01 13.89 28.53
C LEU A 431 -39.51 14.23 28.39
N LYS A 432 -38.63 13.43 29.02
CA LYS A 432 -37.17 13.62 28.92
C LYS A 432 -36.67 13.43 27.48
N THR A 433 -37.10 12.35 26.83
CA THR A 433 -36.72 12.03 25.46
C THR A 433 -37.30 13.04 24.46
N ALA A 434 -38.50 13.56 24.71
CA ALA A 434 -39.10 14.64 23.93
C ALA A 434 -38.28 15.93 24.01
N MET A 435 -37.80 16.30 25.21
CA MET A 435 -36.95 17.48 25.38
C MET A 435 -35.61 17.34 24.63
N TYR A 436 -34.94 16.19 24.72
CA TYR A 436 -33.69 15.97 23.97
C TYR A 436 -33.92 16.04 22.46
N ASN A 437 -34.98 15.42 21.95
CA ASN A 437 -35.33 15.50 20.54
C ASN A 437 -35.71 16.91 20.08
N LEU A 438 -36.36 17.70 20.93
CA LEU A 438 -36.66 19.10 20.62
C LEU A 438 -35.38 19.93 20.45
N VAL A 439 -34.40 19.75 21.34
CA VAL A 439 -33.09 20.43 21.23
C VAL A 439 -32.39 20.05 19.93
N VAL A 440 -32.31 18.75 19.62
CA VAL A 440 -31.67 18.25 18.39
C VAL A 440 -32.38 18.77 17.14
N PHE A 441 -33.71 18.84 17.17
CA PHE A 441 -34.52 19.38 16.06
C PHE A 441 -34.23 20.86 15.81
N ILE A 442 -34.20 21.68 16.88
CA ILE A 442 -33.89 23.10 16.79
C ILE A 442 -32.48 23.32 16.23
N VAL A 443 -31.48 22.58 16.72
CA VAL A 443 -30.11 22.64 16.20
C VAL A 443 -30.07 22.32 14.71
N GLY A 444 -30.72 21.23 14.28
CA GLY A 444 -30.77 20.86 12.87
C GLY A 444 -31.45 21.92 11.99
N MET A 445 -32.54 22.54 12.46
CA MET A 445 -33.23 23.61 11.74
C MET A 445 -32.40 24.89 11.65
N ILE A 446 -31.63 25.24 12.68
CA ILE A 446 -30.69 26.37 12.67
C ILE A 446 -29.58 26.12 11.63
N VAL A 447 -28.96 24.94 11.65
CA VAL A 447 -27.93 24.55 10.67
C VAL A 447 -28.48 24.60 9.24
N PHE A 448 -29.70 24.12 9.02
CA PHE A 448 -30.35 24.19 7.71
C PHE A 448 -30.62 25.64 7.27
N GLY A 449 -31.35 26.40 8.08
CA GLY A 449 -31.79 27.76 7.71
C GLY A 449 -30.63 28.76 7.65
N CYS A 450 -29.91 28.93 8.76
CA CYS A 450 -28.78 29.85 8.84
C CYS A 450 -27.64 29.39 7.94
N GLY A 451 -27.39 28.07 7.84
CA GLY A 451 -26.34 27.53 6.98
C GLY A 451 -26.60 27.75 5.50
N THR A 452 -27.83 27.55 5.03
CA THR A 452 -28.20 27.83 3.65
C THR A 452 -28.08 29.32 3.34
N TYR A 453 -28.52 30.18 4.26
CA TYR A 453 -28.32 31.63 4.14
C TYR A 453 -26.83 32.00 4.05
N ALA A 454 -25.99 31.49 4.96
CA ALA A 454 -24.57 31.79 5.00
C ALA A 454 -23.84 31.33 3.72
N SER A 455 -24.16 30.12 3.24
CA SER A 455 -23.65 29.63 1.95
C SER A 455 -24.05 30.54 0.78
N ILE A 456 -25.27 31.11 0.77
CA ILE A 456 -25.70 32.05 -0.27
C ILE A 456 -25.03 33.43 -0.11
N ALA A 457 -24.88 33.90 1.12
CA ALA A 457 -24.35 35.22 1.44
C ALA A 457 -22.85 35.36 1.14
N GLU A 458 -22.08 34.27 1.19
CA GLU A 458 -20.64 34.26 0.86
C GLU A 458 -20.38 34.06 -0.65
N LEU A 459 -21.33 33.50 -1.41
CA LEU A 459 -21.23 33.27 -2.87
C LEU A 459 -21.08 34.54 -3.77
N PRO A 460 -21.46 35.80 -3.40
CA PRO A 460 -21.31 36.95 -4.29
C PRO A 460 -19.92 37.61 -4.26
N THR A 461 -19.06 37.33 -3.29
CA THR A 461 -17.79 38.07 -3.10
C THR A 461 -16.58 37.42 -3.77
N SER A 462 -16.67 36.15 -4.15
CA SER A 462 -15.58 35.38 -4.79
C SER A 462 -15.59 35.45 -6.33
N SER A 463 -16.59 36.10 -6.95
CA SER A 463 -16.73 36.21 -8.42
C SER A 463 -16.04 37.44 -9.05
N HIS A 464 -15.44 38.33 -8.26
CA HIS A 464 -14.79 39.56 -8.76
C HIS A 464 -13.25 39.58 -8.74
N LEU A 465 -12.57 38.45 -8.50
CA LEU A 465 -11.10 38.36 -8.66
C LEU A 465 -10.69 37.23 -9.61
N VAL A 466 -11.29 37.24 -10.81
CA VAL A 466 -10.64 36.72 -12.03
C VAL A 466 -10.41 37.90 -12.97
N VAL A 467 -9.63 38.88 -12.49
CA VAL A 467 -8.87 39.79 -13.33
C VAL A 467 -7.46 39.79 -12.78
N SER A 468 -6.53 39.37 -13.63
CA SER A 468 -5.10 39.58 -13.48
C SER A 468 -4.84 41.05 -13.19
N GLU A 469 -4.34 41.36 -12.00
CA GLU A 469 -3.51 42.54 -11.74
C GLU A 469 -2.73 42.27 -10.45
N THR A 470 -1.48 41.85 -10.62
CA THR A 470 -0.46 42.09 -9.60
C THR A 470 -0.37 43.59 -9.38
N PRO A 471 -0.56 44.13 -8.16
CA PRO A 471 -0.15 45.49 -7.89
C PRO A 471 1.37 45.50 -8.00
N ILE A 472 1.88 46.15 -9.05
CA ILE A 472 3.25 46.62 -9.07
C ILE A 472 3.35 47.60 -7.89
N SER A 473 3.96 47.15 -6.79
CA SER A 473 4.50 48.08 -5.81
C SER A 473 5.65 48.80 -6.49
N VAL A 474 5.38 50.01 -6.97
CA VAL A 474 6.43 51.00 -7.25
C VAL A 474 7.15 51.23 -5.92
N PRO A 475 8.44 50.91 -5.77
CA PRO A 475 9.20 51.32 -4.61
C PRO A 475 9.38 52.84 -4.73
N THR A 476 8.77 53.59 -3.83
CA THR A 476 9.20 54.97 -3.55
C THR A 476 10.62 54.90 -2.99
N GLU A 477 11.52 55.68 -3.60
CA GLU A 477 12.86 55.97 -3.08
C GLU A 477 12.78 56.41 -1.62
N GLU A 478 13.38 55.64 -0.72
CA GLU A 478 14.21 56.16 0.37
C GLU A 478 14.82 55.01 1.19
N ASN A 479 16.15 55.05 1.31
CA ASN A 479 17.02 54.33 2.24
C ASN A 479 17.43 52.87 1.92
N TYR A 480 18.51 52.73 1.14
CA TYR A 480 19.60 51.80 1.49
C TYR A 480 20.97 52.51 1.33
N PRO A 481 21.98 52.14 2.15
CA PRO A 481 23.27 52.83 2.18
C PRO A 481 24.06 52.55 0.92
N SER A 482 24.76 53.59 0.46
CA SER A 482 25.84 53.53 -0.52
C SER A 482 26.94 52.58 -0.06
N ASP A 483 27.30 51.62 -0.92
CA ASP A 483 28.67 51.22 -1.26
C ASP A 483 28.72 49.75 -1.70
N LEU A 484 28.66 49.50 -3.02
CA LEU A 484 29.61 48.62 -3.71
C LEU A 484 29.42 48.68 -5.23
N ASP A 485 30.45 49.16 -5.91
CA ASP A 485 30.60 49.23 -7.36
C ASP A 485 30.49 47.86 -8.05
N TYR A 486 29.62 47.76 -9.06
CA TYR A 486 29.85 46.91 -10.23
C TYR A 486 29.37 47.61 -11.51
N THR A 487 30.35 48.09 -12.27
CA THR A 487 30.19 48.66 -13.61
C THR A 487 29.70 47.60 -14.60
N ILE A 488 28.50 47.81 -15.13
CA ILE A 488 27.96 47.13 -16.30
C ILE A 488 28.62 47.70 -17.56
N MET A 489 29.19 46.84 -18.40
CA MET A 489 29.41 47.14 -19.81
C MET A 489 28.54 46.21 -20.65
N SER A 490 27.46 46.79 -21.18
CA SER A 490 26.61 46.22 -22.22
C SER A 490 27.38 46.19 -23.54
N LEU A 491 27.34 45.07 -24.26
CA LEU A 491 27.44 45.06 -25.73
C LEU A 491 26.58 43.92 -26.30
N ALA A 492 25.56 44.33 -27.05
CA ALA A 492 24.77 43.50 -27.93
C ALA A 492 25.57 43.12 -29.19
N GLY A 493 25.32 41.91 -29.71
CA GLY A 493 25.70 41.49 -31.07
C GLY A 493 26.75 40.37 -31.12
N GLY A 494 26.37 39.19 -31.63
CA GLY A 494 27.33 38.11 -31.89
C GLY A 494 26.73 36.71 -32.07
N GLN A 495 25.78 36.55 -32.98
CA GLN A 495 25.60 35.26 -33.67
C GLN A 495 26.74 35.19 -34.71
N ASN A 496 27.48 34.08 -34.76
CA ASN A 496 28.64 33.74 -35.63
C ASN A 496 30.00 33.69 -34.89
N VAL A 497 30.25 32.62 -34.13
CA VAL A 497 31.62 32.19 -33.72
C VAL A 497 31.84 30.67 -33.88
N VAL A 498 30.84 29.91 -34.34
CA VAL A 498 30.99 28.45 -34.56
C VAL A 498 31.40 28.12 -36.00
N ASP A 499 31.10 29.01 -36.96
CA ASP A 499 31.39 28.76 -38.39
C ASP A 499 32.84 29.11 -38.79
N ASP A 500 33.54 29.97 -38.03
CA ASP A 500 34.93 30.36 -38.35
C ASP A 500 36.00 29.41 -37.76
N ALA A 501 35.63 28.52 -36.84
CA ALA A 501 36.54 27.50 -36.31
C ALA A 501 36.64 26.25 -37.22
N ILE A 502 35.73 26.10 -38.19
CA ILE A 502 35.67 24.94 -39.11
C ILE A 502 36.45 25.19 -40.41
N ALA A 503 36.89 26.42 -40.68
CA ALA A 503 37.57 26.77 -41.93
C ALA A 503 39.12 26.69 -41.91
N ALA A 504 39.76 26.30 -40.79
CA ALA A 504 41.22 26.42 -40.65
C ALA A 504 42.04 25.12 -40.53
N ARG A 505 41.44 23.92 -40.55
CA ARG A 505 42.19 22.66 -40.48
C ARG A 505 41.65 21.63 -41.47
N GLY A 506 42.48 21.29 -42.48
CA GLY A 506 42.11 20.38 -43.56
C GLY A 506 41.89 18.92 -43.10
N PRO A 507 41.20 18.10 -43.92
CA PRO A 507 40.74 16.76 -43.54
C PRO A 507 41.86 15.71 -43.70
N GLY A 508 42.90 15.82 -42.87
CA GLY A 508 44.03 14.88 -42.86
C GLY A 508 44.71 14.69 -41.49
N GLU A 509 44.51 15.60 -40.52
CA GLU A 509 45.20 15.56 -39.22
C GLU A 509 44.34 15.06 -38.05
N VAL A 510 43.17 14.49 -38.32
CA VAL A 510 42.27 13.95 -37.27
C VAL A 510 42.44 12.43 -37.09
N LEU A 511 43.20 11.74 -37.97
CA LEU A 511 43.41 10.29 -37.88
C LEU A 511 44.69 9.86 -37.15
N ASP A 512 45.70 10.71 -37.00
CA ASP A 512 46.97 10.34 -36.35
C ASP A 512 47.05 10.65 -34.85
N SER A 513 46.15 11.50 -34.31
CA SER A 513 46.09 11.78 -32.86
C SER A 513 45.33 10.73 -32.05
N VAL A 514 44.63 9.79 -32.70
CA VAL A 514 43.85 8.73 -32.04
C VAL A 514 44.67 7.44 -31.88
N VAL A 515 45.77 7.28 -32.62
CA VAL A 515 46.52 6.00 -32.66
C VAL A 515 47.87 6.04 -31.94
N ASN A 516 48.54 7.19 -31.78
CA ASN A 516 49.86 7.25 -31.12
C ASN A 516 50.08 8.53 -30.28
N GLY A 517 49.95 8.44 -28.94
CA GLY A 517 50.31 9.49 -27.97
C GLY A 517 50.46 8.92 -26.54
N PRO A 518 51.36 9.43 -25.69
CA PRO A 518 52.40 8.63 -25.04
C PRO A 518 51.98 7.91 -23.76
N ALA A 519 52.60 6.75 -23.57
CA ALA A 519 52.64 6.02 -22.31
C ALA A 519 53.33 6.85 -21.21
N GLY A 520 52.66 6.91 -20.06
CA GLY A 520 53.22 7.34 -18.78
C GLY A 520 53.01 8.81 -18.45
N PHE A 521 51.96 9.12 -17.69
CA PHE A 521 51.93 10.26 -16.77
C PHE A 521 50.93 9.99 -15.61
N ASP A 522 51.52 9.47 -14.53
CA ASP A 522 51.19 9.62 -13.11
C ASP A 522 49.82 9.19 -12.55
N ALA A 523 49.76 7.93 -12.12
CA ALA A 523 48.73 7.36 -11.24
C ALA A 523 48.61 8.04 -9.85
N GLU A 524 49.52 8.96 -9.51
CA GLU A 524 49.55 9.65 -8.22
C GLU A 524 48.68 10.92 -8.20
N LYS A 525 48.44 11.55 -9.37
CA LYS A 525 47.53 12.72 -9.46
C LYS A 525 46.06 12.36 -9.34
N GLN A 526 45.69 11.13 -9.73
CA GLN A 526 44.33 10.62 -9.57
C GLN A 526 43.97 10.35 -8.10
N ALA A 527 44.96 10.18 -7.22
CA ALA A 527 44.71 10.02 -5.78
C ALA A 527 44.43 11.35 -5.06
N TYR A 528 44.83 12.50 -5.64
CA TYR A 528 44.63 13.82 -5.02
C TYR A 528 43.32 14.50 -5.47
N GLU A 529 42.87 14.26 -6.70
CA GLU A 529 41.60 14.80 -7.22
C GLU A 529 40.36 13.99 -6.83
N VAL A 530 40.49 12.72 -6.43
CA VAL A 530 39.38 11.90 -5.89
C VAL A 530 38.92 12.38 -4.49
N THR A 531 39.69 13.24 -3.84
CA THR A 531 39.31 13.87 -2.56
C THR A 531 38.34 15.05 -2.71
N ALA A 532 38.16 15.59 -3.92
CA ALA A 532 37.42 16.83 -4.15
C ALA A 532 35.90 16.64 -4.36
N THR A 533 35.40 15.43 -4.55
CA THR A 533 33.95 15.19 -4.70
C THR A 533 33.22 14.93 -3.37
N ALA A 534 33.92 14.94 -2.24
CA ALA A 534 33.33 14.78 -0.90
C ALA A 534 32.86 16.12 -0.27
N THR A 535 33.06 17.25 -0.93
CA THR A 535 32.93 18.59 -0.30
C THR A 535 31.77 19.46 -0.82
N SER A 536 31.05 19.09 -1.89
CA SER A 536 29.91 19.90 -2.34
C SER A 536 28.67 19.77 -1.43
N GLY A 537 28.58 18.73 -0.62
CA GLY A 537 27.41 18.43 0.22
C GLY A 537 27.45 18.94 1.67
N ASN A 538 26.47 18.51 2.47
CA ASN A 538 26.40 18.82 3.90
C ASN A 538 27.36 17.98 4.77
N GLY A 539 28.27 17.22 4.16
CA GLY A 539 29.21 16.31 4.84
C GLY A 539 28.61 15.03 5.41
N ALA A 540 27.30 14.82 5.30
CA ALA A 540 26.59 13.60 5.68
C ALA A 540 26.27 12.68 4.48
N GLY A 541 26.79 13.04 3.30
CA GLY A 541 26.53 12.41 2.01
C GLY A 541 25.31 12.95 1.26
N ALA A 542 24.66 14.01 1.77
CA ALA A 542 23.61 14.71 1.03
C ALA A 542 24.20 15.86 0.18
N PRO A 543 23.83 15.98 -1.10
CA PRO A 543 24.29 17.04 -1.99
C PRO A 543 23.73 18.43 -1.59
N PRO A 544 24.27 19.53 -2.14
CA PRO A 544 23.70 20.85 -1.96
C PRO A 544 22.25 20.90 -2.47
N ARG A 545 21.39 21.67 -1.78
CA ARG A 545 19.98 21.75 -2.16
C ARG A 545 19.81 22.46 -3.50
N GLY A 546 18.91 21.93 -4.32
CA GLY A 546 18.59 22.51 -5.64
C GLY A 546 19.55 22.12 -6.76
N THR A 547 20.58 21.30 -6.49
CA THR A 547 21.46 20.78 -7.53
C THR A 547 20.93 19.48 -8.14
N GLN A 548 21.53 19.07 -9.26
CA GLN A 548 21.26 17.78 -9.92
C GLN A 548 22.15 16.65 -9.38
N GLU A 549 23.00 16.92 -8.38
CA GLU A 549 23.85 15.92 -7.74
C GLU A 549 23.00 14.89 -6.98
N THR A 550 23.54 13.68 -6.86
CA THR A 550 22.92 12.58 -6.12
C THR A 550 23.59 12.37 -4.77
N ALA A 551 22.88 11.70 -3.85
CA ALA A 551 23.47 11.32 -2.57
C ALA A 551 24.67 10.38 -2.78
N GLY A 552 25.71 10.58 -1.98
CA GLY A 552 26.94 9.78 -2.05
C GLY A 552 27.88 10.13 -0.90
N GLY A 553 28.63 9.14 -0.38
CA GLY A 553 29.49 9.36 0.79
C GLY A 553 30.85 8.64 0.80
N LEU A 554 31.01 7.56 0.01
CA LEU A 554 32.23 6.75 0.03
C LEU A 554 33.21 7.05 -1.12
N GLY A 555 32.74 7.64 -2.23
CA GLY A 555 33.58 8.00 -3.37
C GLY A 555 34.26 6.82 -4.10
N MET A 556 33.78 5.58 -3.92
CA MET A 556 34.44 4.36 -4.44
C MET A 556 34.10 4.04 -5.92
N GLY A 557 33.25 4.85 -6.55
CA GLY A 557 32.84 4.67 -7.94
C GLY A 557 31.84 3.52 -8.18
N LEU A 558 31.41 3.39 -9.44
CA LEU A 558 30.36 2.44 -9.85
C LEU A 558 30.75 0.98 -9.66
N GLN A 559 31.98 0.59 -10.03
CA GLN A 559 32.42 -0.81 -9.96
C GLN A 559 32.40 -1.32 -8.52
N ALA A 560 32.94 -0.54 -7.58
CA ALA A 560 32.93 -0.92 -6.17
C ALA A 560 31.53 -0.91 -5.57
N SER A 561 30.69 0.07 -5.94
CA SER A 561 29.27 0.11 -5.55
C SER A 561 28.53 -1.15 -6.02
N SER A 562 28.69 -1.51 -7.30
CA SER A 562 28.07 -2.69 -7.90
C SER A 562 28.57 -3.97 -7.24
N GLY A 563 29.88 -4.11 -7.00
CA GLY A 563 30.44 -5.27 -6.31
C GLY A 563 29.96 -5.43 -4.88
N LEU A 564 29.84 -4.35 -4.11
CA LEU A 564 29.31 -4.45 -2.74
C LEU A 564 27.82 -4.83 -2.72
N VAL A 565 27.03 -4.30 -3.65
CA VAL A 565 25.60 -4.65 -3.80
C VAL A 565 25.43 -6.12 -4.22
N LEU A 566 26.20 -6.57 -5.21
CA LEU A 566 26.17 -7.95 -5.70
C LEU A 566 26.69 -8.94 -4.65
N LEU A 567 27.76 -8.61 -3.94
CA LEU A 567 28.27 -9.40 -2.81
C LEU A 567 27.23 -9.52 -1.70
N PHE A 568 26.59 -8.41 -1.31
CA PHE A 568 25.50 -8.44 -0.33
C PHE A 568 24.36 -9.35 -0.78
N ALA A 569 23.91 -9.19 -2.03
CA ALA A 569 22.84 -10.01 -2.59
C ALA A 569 23.24 -11.50 -2.63
N PHE A 570 24.44 -11.82 -3.09
CA PHE A 570 24.98 -13.19 -3.10
C PHE A 570 24.92 -13.82 -1.70
N LEU A 571 25.47 -13.13 -0.69
CA LEU A 571 25.50 -13.62 0.69
C LEU A 571 24.09 -13.72 1.29
N ALA A 572 23.23 -12.72 1.07
CA ALA A 572 21.88 -12.68 1.59
C ALA A 572 20.94 -13.75 0.99
N TYR A 573 21.30 -14.34 -0.16
CA TYR A 573 20.54 -15.39 -0.83
C TYR A 573 21.22 -16.78 -0.83
N ILE A 574 22.50 -16.90 -0.45
CA ILE A 574 23.17 -18.19 -0.20
C ILE A 574 23.08 -18.62 1.28
N LEU A 575 23.26 -17.70 2.22
CA LEU A 575 23.20 -17.97 3.66
C LEU A 575 21.84 -18.45 4.19
N PRO A 576 20.67 -18.12 3.57
CA PRO A 576 19.39 -18.73 3.92
C PRO A 576 19.37 -20.26 3.94
N ILE A 577 20.17 -20.92 3.12
CA ILE A 577 20.30 -22.39 3.13
C ILE A 577 20.82 -22.86 4.49
N LEU A 578 21.88 -22.21 4.98
CA LEU A 578 22.49 -22.51 6.28
C LEU A 578 21.62 -22.03 7.45
N GLY A 579 21.02 -20.85 7.34
CA GLY A 579 20.15 -20.27 8.37
C GLY A 579 18.87 -21.08 8.60
N GLY A 580 18.27 -21.60 7.54
CA GLY A 580 17.14 -22.51 7.61
C GLY A 580 17.53 -23.88 8.18
N TRP A 581 18.63 -24.46 7.70
CA TRP A 581 19.15 -25.73 8.23
C TRP A 581 19.46 -25.66 9.72
N TRP A 582 20.16 -24.61 10.17
CA TRP A 582 20.51 -24.40 11.57
C TRP A 582 19.27 -24.27 12.47
N ALA A 583 18.26 -23.55 11.98
CA ALA A 583 16.99 -23.38 12.68
C ALA A 583 16.16 -24.67 12.76
N ASP A 584 16.08 -25.43 11.67
CA ASP A 584 15.23 -26.61 11.60
C ASP A 584 15.83 -27.85 12.27
N VAL A 585 17.17 -27.95 12.31
CA VAL A 585 17.90 -29.11 12.86
C VAL A 585 18.33 -28.87 14.31
N HIS A 586 18.86 -27.70 14.65
CA HIS A 586 19.59 -27.50 15.91
C HIS A 586 18.85 -26.63 16.92
N VAL A 587 18.41 -25.43 16.53
CA VAL A 587 18.06 -24.37 17.51
C VAL A 587 16.56 -24.07 17.60
N GLY A 588 15.82 -24.24 16.51
CA GLY A 588 14.41 -23.88 16.39
C GLY A 588 14.21 -22.51 15.76
N ARG A 589 13.24 -22.41 14.84
CA ARG A 589 12.95 -21.23 14.00
C ARG A 589 12.82 -19.92 14.76
N TYR A 590 12.09 -19.93 15.88
CA TYR A 590 11.86 -18.72 16.67
C TYR A 590 13.15 -18.14 17.25
N LYS A 591 14.04 -18.99 17.78
CA LYS A 591 15.33 -18.56 18.32
C LYS A 591 16.26 -18.09 17.20
N ALA A 592 16.26 -18.77 16.05
CA ALA A 592 17.00 -18.32 14.88
C ALA A 592 16.55 -16.93 14.41
N ILE A 593 15.23 -16.65 14.40
CA ILE A 593 14.70 -15.32 14.11
C ILE A 593 15.26 -14.27 15.08
N CYS A 594 15.26 -14.54 16.40
CA CYS A 594 15.82 -13.60 17.38
C CYS A 594 17.31 -13.32 17.13
N VAL A 595 18.09 -14.35 16.80
CA VAL A 595 19.53 -14.21 16.49
C VAL A 595 19.72 -13.40 15.20
N GLY A 596 18.96 -13.70 14.15
CA GLY A 596 19.01 -12.93 12.90
C GLY A 596 18.68 -11.45 13.10
N VAL A 597 17.64 -11.15 13.89
CA VAL A 597 17.27 -9.76 14.25
C VAL A 597 18.38 -9.06 15.04
N LEU A 598 19.04 -9.76 15.97
CA LEU A 598 20.17 -9.21 16.71
C LEU A 598 21.32 -8.81 15.78
N PHE A 599 21.72 -9.70 14.87
CA PHE A 599 22.76 -9.39 13.87
C PHE A 599 22.36 -8.23 12.95
N CYS A 600 21.11 -8.19 12.48
CA CYS A 600 20.61 -7.06 11.70
C CYS A 600 20.63 -5.74 12.49
N GLY A 601 20.25 -5.76 13.77
CA GLY A 601 20.29 -4.57 14.64
C GLY A 601 21.72 -4.07 14.87
N ILE A 602 22.67 -4.98 15.13
CA ILE A 602 24.10 -4.64 15.25
C ILE A 602 24.63 -4.06 13.94
N ALA A 603 24.27 -4.65 12.80
CA ALA A 603 24.67 -4.13 11.49
C ALA A 603 24.19 -2.69 11.28
N HIS A 604 22.92 -2.39 11.58
CA HIS A 604 22.39 -1.03 11.44
C HIS A 604 23.07 -0.05 12.41
N LEU A 605 23.39 -0.46 13.64
CA LEU A 605 24.18 0.38 14.55
C LEU A 605 25.53 0.75 13.93
N ILE A 606 26.26 -0.23 13.38
CA ILE A 606 27.55 0.01 12.72
C ILE A 606 27.37 0.94 11.49
N GLN A 607 26.31 0.76 10.69
CA GLN A 607 26.00 1.65 9.55
C GLN A 607 25.75 3.09 9.98
N ILE A 608 24.96 3.29 11.03
CA ILE A 608 24.63 4.62 11.55
C ILE A 608 25.91 5.33 11.98
N PHE A 609 26.77 4.67 12.76
CA PHE A 609 28.05 5.25 13.18
C PHE A 609 29.00 5.50 12.00
N GLY A 610 29.08 4.56 11.04
CA GLY A 610 29.90 4.69 9.84
C GLY A 610 29.45 5.83 8.90
N ALA A 611 28.17 6.19 8.95
CA ALA A 611 27.58 7.24 8.13
C ALA A 611 27.45 8.60 8.83
N LEU A 612 27.95 8.73 10.07
CA LEU A 612 27.97 10.03 10.75
C LEU A 612 28.84 11.03 9.97
N PRO A 613 28.48 12.33 9.93
CA PRO A 613 29.27 13.33 9.24
C PRO A 613 30.74 13.36 9.70
N SER A 614 30.97 13.19 11.01
CA SER A 614 32.31 13.17 11.60
C SER A 614 33.19 11.99 11.18
N VAL A 615 32.59 10.93 10.59
CA VAL A 615 33.30 9.76 10.06
C VAL A 615 33.44 9.87 8.55
N LEU A 616 32.37 10.25 7.83
CA LEU A 616 32.39 10.45 6.38
C LEU A 616 33.39 11.53 5.95
N GLN A 617 33.44 12.65 6.65
CA GLN A 617 34.35 13.76 6.35
C GLN A 617 35.84 13.42 6.55
N LYS A 618 36.16 12.33 7.28
CA LYS A 618 37.55 11.87 7.43
C LYS A 618 38.05 11.08 6.21
N GLY A 619 37.19 10.84 5.23
CA GLY A 619 37.52 10.15 3.99
C GLY A 619 37.28 8.64 4.02
N THR A 620 37.35 8.03 2.83
CA THR A 620 36.96 6.64 2.56
C THR A 620 37.68 5.60 3.43
N ALA A 621 38.94 5.85 3.81
CA ALA A 621 39.71 4.96 4.68
C ALA A 621 39.06 4.75 6.06
N HIS A 622 38.27 5.71 6.54
CA HIS A 622 37.58 5.65 7.83
C HIS A 622 36.12 5.22 7.71
N SER A 623 35.43 5.57 6.62
CA SER A 623 34.01 5.30 6.43
C SER A 623 33.70 3.97 5.72
N ALA A 624 34.58 3.49 4.84
CA ALA A 624 34.36 2.23 4.12
C ALA A 624 34.45 0.98 5.02
N PRO A 625 35.41 0.84 5.96
CA PRO A 625 35.48 -0.34 6.83
C PRO A 625 34.22 -0.60 7.68
N PRO A 626 33.66 0.39 8.43
CA PRO A 626 32.42 0.15 9.18
C PRO A 626 31.26 -0.19 8.24
N PHE A 627 31.17 0.45 7.07
CA PHE A 627 30.14 0.12 6.08
C PHE A 627 30.26 -1.34 5.60
N ILE A 628 31.44 -1.80 5.20
CA ILE A 628 31.63 -3.19 4.71
C ILE A 628 31.37 -4.21 5.83
N ILE A 629 31.90 -3.97 7.04
CA ILE A 629 31.66 -4.85 8.20
C ILE A 629 30.15 -4.96 8.48
N SER A 630 29.46 -3.83 8.45
CA SER A 630 28.01 -3.80 8.65
C SER A 630 27.24 -4.52 7.55
N LEU A 631 27.65 -4.39 6.29
CA LEU A 631 27.04 -5.05 5.13
C LEU A 631 27.18 -6.58 5.24
N LEU A 632 28.36 -7.09 5.60
CA LEU A 632 28.58 -8.52 5.84
C LEU A 632 27.78 -9.03 7.04
N THR A 633 27.73 -8.26 8.13
CA THR A 633 26.94 -8.58 9.33
C THR A 633 25.44 -8.60 9.02
N LEU A 634 24.98 -7.67 8.19
CA LEU A 634 23.59 -7.58 7.75
C LEU A 634 23.23 -8.77 6.85
N ALA A 635 24.12 -9.17 5.94
CA ALA A 635 23.91 -10.35 5.10
C ALA A 635 23.79 -11.63 5.93
N LEU A 636 24.61 -11.78 6.97
CA LEU A 636 24.52 -12.89 7.92
C LEU A 636 23.19 -12.88 8.69
N GLY A 637 22.81 -11.73 9.24
CA GLY A 637 21.53 -11.58 9.94
C GLY A 637 20.33 -11.89 9.05
N ALA A 638 20.32 -11.34 7.83
CA ALA A 638 19.29 -11.59 6.82
C ALA A 638 19.25 -13.07 6.39
N GLY A 639 20.41 -13.71 6.23
CA GLY A 639 20.54 -15.13 5.92
C GLY A 639 19.94 -16.03 7.01
N ILE A 640 20.10 -15.68 8.28
CA ILE A 640 19.50 -16.43 9.40
C ILE A 640 18.00 -16.11 9.53
N PHE A 641 17.62 -14.85 9.37
CA PHE A 641 16.25 -14.37 9.60
C PHE A 641 15.27 -14.81 8.50
N LYS A 642 15.58 -14.54 7.22
CA LYS A 642 14.67 -14.71 6.07
C LYS A 642 14.03 -16.10 5.94
N PRO A 643 14.77 -17.22 5.98
CA PRO A 643 14.19 -18.55 5.72
C PRO A 643 13.23 -19.02 6.82
N ASN A 644 13.24 -18.37 7.99
CA ASN A 644 12.52 -18.85 9.17
C ASN A 644 11.17 -18.16 9.40
N ILE A 645 10.94 -16.97 8.83
CA ILE A 645 9.72 -16.18 9.06
C ILE A 645 8.50 -16.83 8.42
N ALA A 646 8.54 -17.07 7.11
CA ALA A 646 7.40 -17.63 6.39
C ALA A 646 6.97 -19.02 6.96
N PRO A 647 7.90 -19.95 7.24
CA PRO A 647 7.53 -21.21 7.90
C PRO A 647 6.97 -21.00 9.32
N THR A 648 7.53 -20.09 10.12
CA THR A 648 6.99 -19.78 11.46
C THR A 648 5.55 -19.28 11.39
N ILE A 649 5.21 -18.47 10.39
CA ILE A 649 3.84 -18.00 10.14
C ILE A 649 2.92 -19.18 9.78
N LEU A 650 3.36 -20.07 8.89
CA LEU A 650 2.57 -21.25 8.51
C LEU A 650 2.37 -22.23 9.65
N ASP A 651 3.39 -22.40 10.51
CA ASP A 651 3.34 -23.29 11.68
C ASP A 651 2.30 -22.87 12.73
N GLN A 652 1.75 -21.65 12.63
CA GLN A 652 0.64 -21.21 13.46
C GLN A 652 -0.66 -21.95 13.11
N HIS A 653 -0.78 -22.47 11.88
CA HIS A 653 -1.89 -23.31 11.44
C HIS A 653 -1.65 -24.77 11.84
N ARG A 654 -2.25 -25.18 12.96
CA ARG A 654 -1.99 -26.52 13.54
C ARG A 654 -2.72 -27.67 12.86
N ASN A 655 -3.84 -27.39 12.19
CA ASN A 655 -4.65 -28.43 11.58
C ASN A 655 -4.14 -28.72 10.17
N LYS A 656 -3.57 -29.91 9.96
CA LYS A 656 -3.00 -30.34 8.67
C LYS A 656 -3.98 -31.06 7.75
N LYS A 657 -5.20 -31.32 8.23
CA LYS A 657 -6.29 -31.93 7.46
C LYS A 657 -7.47 -30.99 7.42
N ALA A 658 -8.24 -31.05 6.33
CA ALA A 658 -9.51 -30.35 6.23
C ALA A 658 -10.38 -30.73 7.43
N TYR A 659 -10.86 -29.73 8.15
CA TYR A 659 -11.67 -29.94 9.34
C TYR A 659 -12.90 -29.03 9.28
N THR A 660 -14.00 -29.52 9.86
CA THR A 660 -15.19 -28.71 9.99
C THR A 660 -15.06 -27.81 11.21
N LYS A 661 -15.26 -26.51 11.02
CA LYS A 661 -15.31 -25.52 12.10
C LYS A 661 -16.69 -24.89 12.09
N VAL A 662 -17.33 -24.92 13.25
CA VAL A 662 -18.52 -24.11 13.47
C VAL A 662 -18.04 -22.69 13.77
N LEU A 663 -18.38 -21.75 12.90
CA LEU A 663 -18.08 -20.34 13.10
C LEU A 663 -18.90 -19.81 14.27
N LYS A 664 -18.53 -18.62 14.78
CA LYS A 664 -19.33 -17.94 15.81
C LYS A 664 -20.76 -17.63 15.35
N SER A 665 -21.00 -17.64 14.03
CA SER A 665 -22.31 -17.52 13.40
C SER A 665 -23.14 -18.83 13.41
N GLY A 666 -22.61 -19.94 13.93
CA GLY A 666 -23.26 -21.25 13.85
C GLY A 666 -23.08 -21.98 12.50
N GLU A 667 -22.54 -21.31 11.49
CA GLU A 667 -22.26 -21.90 10.17
C GLU A 667 -21.12 -22.91 10.26
N LYS A 668 -21.37 -24.15 9.81
CA LYS A 668 -20.38 -25.22 9.75
C LYS A 668 -19.62 -25.11 8.42
N VAL A 669 -18.40 -24.59 8.47
CA VAL A 669 -17.53 -24.43 7.30
C VAL A 669 -16.42 -25.47 7.29
N ILE A 670 -16.02 -25.92 6.11
CA ILE A 670 -14.82 -26.74 5.94
C ILE A 670 -13.64 -25.77 5.84
N VAL A 671 -12.74 -25.85 6.81
CA VAL A 671 -11.49 -25.10 6.77
C VAL A 671 -10.45 -25.97 6.10
N ASP A 672 -10.06 -25.57 4.89
CA ASP A 672 -8.96 -26.18 4.14
C ASP A 672 -7.61 -25.56 4.57
N PRO A 673 -6.69 -26.35 5.16
CA PRO A 673 -5.36 -25.89 5.55
C PRO A 673 -4.52 -25.35 4.39
N GLU A 674 -4.72 -25.87 3.17
CA GLU A 674 -3.95 -25.47 2.00
C GLU A 674 -4.38 -24.10 1.51
N LEU A 675 -5.68 -23.90 1.31
CA LEU A 675 -6.25 -22.59 0.97
C LEU A 675 -5.92 -21.54 2.04
N THR A 676 -5.94 -21.94 3.31
CA THR A 676 -5.58 -21.06 4.43
C THR A 676 -4.10 -20.68 4.39
N SER A 677 -3.21 -21.62 4.09
CA SER A 677 -1.76 -21.37 3.96
C SER A 677 -1.45 -20.46 2.78
N SER A 678 -2.04 -20.73 1.61
CA SER A 678 -1.90 -19.89 0.41
C SER A 678 -2.40 -18.47 0.64
N ARG A 679 -3.58 -18.31 1.26
CA ARG A 679 -4.10 -16.98 1.62
C ARG A 679 -3.21 -16.27 2.64
N THR A 680 -2.66 -16.98 3.62
CA THR A 680 -1.74 -16.40 4.61
C THR A 680 -0.47 -15.90 3.94
N MET A 681 0.07 -16.65 2.98
CA MET A 681 1.27 -16.26 2.22
C MET A 681 1.02 -15.08 1.28
N LEU A 682 -0.17 -15.01 0.65
CA LEU A 682 -0.57 -13.84 -0.13
C LEU A 682 -0.67 -12.57 0.73
N ILE A 683 -1.25 -12.67 1.94
CA ILE A 683 -1.30 -11.54 2.88
C ILE A 683 0.12 -11.15 3.31
N PHE A 684 0.97 -12.13 3.64
CA PHE A 684 2.36 -11.87 3.98
C PHE A 684 3.09 -11.13 2.85
N TYR A 685 2.96 -11.60 1.61
CA TYR A 685 3.55 -10.95 0.44
C TYR A 685 2.99 -9.54 0.19
N GLY A 686 1.68 -9.33 0.38
CA GLY A 686 1.06 -8.01 0.30
C GLY A 686 1.62 -7.03 1.33
N VAL A 687 1.80 -7.46 2.59
CA VAL A 687 2.40 -6.63 3.65
C VAL A 687 3.88 -6.34 3.37
N VAL A 688 4.62 -7.29 2.79
CA VAL A 688 6.02 -7.07 2.37
C VAL A 688 6.09 -5.93 1.33
N ASN A 689 5.21 -5.94 0.33
CA ASN A 689 5.17 -4.88 -0.69
C ASN A 689 4.75 -3.52 -0.11
N VAL A 690 3.82 -3.48 0.85
CA VAL A 690 3.52 -2.24 1.58
C VAL A 690 4.74 -1.75 2.35
N GLY A 691 5.47 -2.64 3.01
CA GLY A 691 6.72 -2.32 3.70
C GLY A 691 7.80 -1.75 2.77
N ALA A 692 7.83 -2.14 1.49
CA ALA A 692 8.79 -1.64 0.52
C ALA A 692 8.65 -0.12 0.27
N PHE A 693 7.46 0.47 0.48
CA PHE A 693 7.28 1.94 0.40
C PHE A 693 8.00 2.70 1.49
N TYR A 694 8.43 2.03 2.57
CA TYR A 694 9.29 2.66 3.58
C TYR A 694 10.61 3.17 2.99
N MET A 695 11.07 2.57 1.88
CA MET A 695 12.26 3.01 1.14
C MET A 695 12.12 4.44 0.58
N LEU A 696 10.90 4.96 0.40
CA LEU A 696 10.68 6.38 0.08
C LEU A 696 11.26 7.29 1.18
N ALA A 697 11.02 6.95 2.44
CA ALA A 697 11.52 7.74 3.56
C ALA A 697 13.05 7.73 3.60
N THR A 698 13.69 6.59 3.36
CA THR A 698 15.15 6.47 3.39
C THR A 698 15.82 7.15 2.20
N THR A 699 15.26 7.04 0.99
CA THR A 699 15.80 7.67 -0.24
C THR A 699 15.69 9.19 -0.24
N TYR A 700 14.65 9.76 0.37
CA TYR A 700 14.58 11.20 0.58
C TYR A 700 15.43 11.67 1.77
N ALA A 701 15.58 10.84 2.81
CA ALA A 701 16.44 11.15 3.95
C ALA A 701 17.91 11.25 3.51
N GLU A 702 18.42 10.32 2.70
CA GLU A 702 19.79 10.39 2.19
C GLU A 702 20.01 11.61 1.27
N LYS A 703 19.03 11.98 0.42
CA LYS A 703 19.15 13.13 -0.48
C LYS A 703 19.11 14.48 0.24
N PHE A 704 18.31 14.63 1.30
CA PHE A 704 18.09 15.93 1.94
C PHE A 704 18.78 16.11 3.30
N VAL A 705 19.20 15.02 3.94
CA VAL A 705 19.78 15.04 5.29
C VAL A 705 21.08 14.25 5.36
N GLY A 706 21.13 13.04 4.81
CA GLY A 706 22.33 12.19 4.77
C GLY A 706 22.08 10.76 5.21
N TYR A 707 23.08 9.90 4.99
CA TYR A 707 22.95 8.45 5.14
C TYR A 707 22.73 7.98 6.58
N TRP A 708 23.23 8.71 7.59
CA TRP A 708 23.01 8.35 9.00
C TRP A 708 21.52 8.28 9.34
N LEU A 709 20.70 9.20 8.79
CA LEU A 709 19.27 9.23 9.05
C LEU A 709 18.56 8.09 8.28
N ALA A 710 18.96 7.84 7.03
CA ALA A 710 18.44 6.72 6.25
C ALA A 710 18.66 5.38 6.96
N PHE A 711 19.88 5.14 7.47
CA PHE A 711 20.19 3.93 8.23
C PHE A 711 19.53 3.91 9.61
N LEU A 712 19.34 5.06 10.27
CA LEU A 712 18.61 5.14 11.53
C LEU A 712 17.13 4.77 11.35
N LEU A 713 16.48 5.27 10.30
CA LEU A 713 15.08 4.96 9.97
C LEU A 713 14.90 3.45 9.81
N ALA A 714 15.74 2.79 9.00
CA ALA A 714 15.73 1.33 8.90
C ALA A 714 16.07 0.64 10.23
N GLY A 715 17.05 1.18 10.98
CA GLY A 715 17.49 0.68 12.28
C GLY A 715 16.39 0.70 13.34
N ILE A 716 15.55 1.74 13.40
CA ILE A 716 14.42 1.84 14.34
C ILE A 716 13.51 0.62 14.23
N ILE A 717 13.25 0.14 13.00
CA ILE A 717 12.43 -1.06 12.79
C ILE A 717 13.09 -2.26 13.47
N TYR A 718 14.40 -2.46 13.27
CA TYR A 718 15.15 -3.54 13.90
C TYR A 718 15.28 -3.39 15.42
N PHE A 719 15.31 -2.16 15.95
CA PHE A 719 15.34 -1.91 17.40
C PHE A 719 13.98 -2.16 18.08
N LEU A 720 12.88 -2.00 17.34
CA LEU A 720 11.53 -2.32 17.81
C LEU A 720 11.21 -3.82 17.71
N LEU A 721 11.82 -4.55 16.77
CA LEU A 721 11.56 -5.99 16.58
C LEU A 721 11.74 -6.85 17.84
N PRO A 722 12.76 -6.65 18.71
CA PRO A 722 12.86 -7.37 19.98
C PRO A 722 11.62 -7.22 20.88
N VAL A 723 11.03 -6.03 20.93
CA VAL A 723 9.79 -5.78 21.70
C VAL A 723 8.62 -6.52 21.08
N VAL A 724 8.48 -6.43 19.75
CA VAL A 724 7.42 -7.13 19.00
C VAL A 724 7.54 -8.65 19.19
N LEU A 725 8.75 -9.20 19.08
CA LEU A 725 9.02 -10.61 19.32
C LEU A 725 8.73 -10.97 20.78
N ALA A 726 9.13 -10.16 21.77
CA ALA A 726 8.81 -10.43 23.17
C ALA A 726 7.28 -10.50 23.42
N LEU A 727 6.51 -9.59 22.82
CA LEU A 727 5.05 -9.59 22.88
C LEU A 727 4.41 -10.80 22.17
N ALA A 728 4.99 -11.20 21.03
CA ALA A 728 4.55 -12.38 20.29
C ALA A 728 4.93 -13.70 20.98
N TYR A 729 5.97 -13.72 21.82
CA TYR A 729 6.59 -14.93 22.36
C TYR A 729 5.62 -15.93 23.00
N LYS A 730 4.63 -15.44 23.76
CA LYS A 730 3.62 -16.27 24.44
C LYS A 730 2.50 -16.73 23.50
N ARG A 731 2.26 -16.01 22.40
CA ARG A 731 1.18 -16.27 21.43
C ARG A 731 1.64 -17.14 20.26
N THR A 732 2.93 -17.14 19.96
CA THR A 732 3.52 -17.91 18.86
C THR A 732 3.70 -19.37 19.26
N HIS A 733 3.11 -20.28 18.49
CA HIS A 733 3.45 -21.69 18.54
C HIS A 733 4.87 -21.89 18.01
N LYS A 734 5.74 -22.43 18.87
CA LYS A 734 7.16 -22.66 18.57
C LYS A 734 7.31 -24.14 18.26
N GLN A 735 7.49 -24.47 16.98
CA GLN A 735 7.84 -25.84 16.61
C GLN A 735 9.19 -26.19 17.23
N PRO A 736 9.32 -27.35 17.91
CA PRO A 736 10.62 -27.84 18.32
C PRO A 736 11.49 -28.06 17.07
N PRO A 737 12.84 -27.98 17.19
CA PRO A 737 13.72 -28.41 16.13
C PRO A 737 13.32 -29.81 15.70
N SER A 738 13.04 -29.97 14.41
CA SER A 738 12.55 -31.22 13.84
C SER A 738 13.60 -32.35 13.94
N GLY A 739 14.88 -31.99 14.16
CA GLY A 739 16.01 -32.91 14.10
C GLY A 739 16.17 -33.59 12.74
N SER A 740 15.56 -33.04 11.68
CA SER A 740 15.04 -33.81 10.54
C SER A 740 16.04 -34.72 9.82
N SER A 741 15.68 -36.00 9.73
CA SER A 741 16.26 -37.03 8.87
C SER A 741 16.12 -36.71 7.38
N ASP A 742 15.01 -36.11 6.92
CA ASP A 742 14.65 -36.14 5.50
C ASP A 742 15.49 -35.18 4.62
N LEU A 743 15.77 -33.96 5.08
CA LEU A 743 16.67 -33.05 4.37
C LEU A 743 18.12 -33.56 4.39
N ASN A 744 18.57 -34.05 5.56
CA ASN A 744 19.87 -34.70 5.70
C ASN A 744 19.98 -35.95 4.80
N ASN A 745 18.92 -36.75 4.73
CA ASN A 745 18.82 -37.92 3.88
C ASN A 745 18.78 -37.53 2.40
N ALA A 746 18.11 -36.45 2.01
CA ALA A 746 18.16 -35.93 0.64
C ALA A 746 19.60 -35.60 0.23
N VAL A 747 20.36 -34.92 1.10
CA VAL A 747 21.79 -34.63 0.86
C VAL A 747 22.62 -35.91 0.81
N LYS A 748 22.39 -36.87 1.72
CA LYS A 748 23.05 -38.19 1.71
C LYS A 748 22.74 -38.98 0.43
N ILE A 749 21.48 -38.99 -0.03
CA ILE A 749 21.01 -39.63 -1.27
C ILE A 749 21.72 -39.02 -2.48
N ILE A 750 21.74 -37.69 -2.60
CA ILE A 750 22.41 -36.98 -3.71
C ILE A 750 23.92 -37.27 -3.68
N SER A 751 24.55 -37.21 -2.51
CA SER A 751 25.99 -37.46 -2.34
C SER A 751 26.36 -38.90 -2.68
N MET A 752 25.53 -39.87 -2.26
CA MET A 752 25.70 -41.29 -2.59
C MET A 752 25.57 -41.51 -4.10
N ALA A 753 24.54 -40.94 -4.72
CA ALA A 753 24.32 -41.01 -6.17
C ALA A 753 25.49 -40.39 -6.96
N LEU A 754 26.04 -39.25 -6.52
CA LEU A 754 27.20 -38.59 -7.12
C LEU A 754 28.46 -39.46 -7.04
N ARG A 755 28.79 -39.94 -5.84
CA ARG A 755 30.00 -40.76 -5.61
C ARG A 755 29.97 -42.05 -6.43
N ARG A 756 28.83 -42.75 -6.44
CA ARG A 756 28.69 -44.02 -7.17
C ARG A 756 28.68 -43.84 -8.69
N ASN A 757 28.19 -42.71 -9.18
CA ASN A 757 28.25 -42.38 -10.60
C ASN A 757 29.56 -41.67 -11.03
N LYS A 758 30.58 -41.59 -10.15
CA LYS A 758 31.84 -40.86 -10.44
C LYS A 758 31.58 -39.44 -10.96
N PHE A 759 30.64 -38.72 -10.34
CA PHE A 759 30.21 -37.37 -10.73
C PHE A 759 29.59 -37.24 -12.14
N ARG A 760 29.23 -38.35 -12.80
CA ARG A 760 28.46 -38.33 -14.06
C ARG A 760 26.98 -38.10 -13.79
N VAL A 761 26.60 -36.83 -13.62
CA VAL A 761 25.23 -36.38 -13.26
C VAL A 761 24.15 -36.65 -14.33
N TRP A 762 24.52 -36.80 -15.59
CA TRP A 762 23.58 -36.90 -16.72
C TRP A 762 23.13 -38.35 -17.06
N ARG A 763 23.34 -39.32 -16.17
CA ARG A 763 22.90 -40.72 -16.39
C ARG A 763 21.39 -40.87 -16.19
N LYS A 764 20.72 -41.62 -17.08
CA LYS A 764 19.26 -41.89 -16.99
C LYS A 764 18.82 -42.54 -15.66
N ASN A 765 19.70 -43.33 -15.05
CA ASN A 765 19.44 -44.06 -13.79
C ASN A 765 20.26 -43.49 -12.62
N PHE A 766 20.54 -42.20 -12.63
CA PHE A 766 21.45 -41.55 -11.66
C PHE A 766 21.07 -41.82 -10.20
N PHE A 767 19.79 -41.66 -9.84
CA PHE A 767 19.30 -41.86 -8.47
C PHE A 767 19.08 -43.33 -8.07
N ASP A 768 19.01 -44.25 -9.04
CA ASP A 768 18.81 -45.67 -8.74
C ASP A 768 20.00 -46.27 -7.97
N ALA A 769 21.20 -45.71 -8.16
CA ALA A 769 22.41 -46.08 -7.43
C ALA A 769 22.37 -45.76 -5.92
N ALA A 770 21.42 -44.94 -5.47
CA ALA A 770 21.22 -44.57 -4.07
C ALA A 770 19.97 -45.22 -3.44
N ARG A 771 19.28 -46.12 -4.17
CA ARG A 771 18.12 -46.83 -3.64
C ARG A 771 18.54 -47.82 -2.56
N PRO A 772 17.88 -47.80 -1.38
CA PRO A 772 18.02 -48.85 -0.37
C PRO A 772 17.89 -50.27 -0.94
N SER A 773 16.97 -50.50 -1.87
CA SER A 773 16.82 -51.81 -2.53
C SER A 773 18.06 -52.27 -3.31
N VAL A 774 18.81 -51.35 -3.91
CA VAL A 774 20.07 -51.63 -4.64
C VAL A 774 21.25 -51.73 -3.66
N LEU A 775 21.29 -50.87 -2.64
CA LEU A 775 22.35 -50.85 -1.63
C LEU A 775 22.30 -52.08 -0.71
N ALA A 776 21.10 -52.59 -0.41
CA ALA A 776 20.91 -53.81 0.37
C ALA A 776 21.47 -55.05 -0.35
N ALA A 777 21.39 -55.10 -1.69
CA ALA A 777 21.98 -56.17 -2.49
C ALA A 777 23.53 -56.21 -2.42
N GLU A 778 24.15 -55.11 -1.98
CA GLU A 778 25.60 -54.99 -1.78
C GLU A 778 25.99 -54.98 -0.29
N GLY A 779 25.05 -55.29 0.62
CA GLY A 779 25.29 -55.35 2.06
C GLY A 779 25.32 -54.00 2.79
N ILE A 780 24.91 -52.91 2.13
CA ILE A 780 24.92 -51.56 2.70
C ILE A 780 23.50 -51.20 3.18
N GLN A 781 23.32 -51.08 4.50
CA GLN A 781 22.05 -50.64 5.11
C GLN A 781 22.04 -49.12 5.27
N VAL A 782 20.93 -48.48 4.88
CA VAL A 782 20.77 -47.02 4.93
C VAL A 782 19.45 -46.64 5.61
N GLU A 783 19.39 -45.44 6.19
CA GLU A 783 18.24 -44.96 6.99
C GLU A 783 17.06 -44.44 6.15
N TRP A 784 17.25 -44.20 4.84
CA TRP A 784 16.22 -43.64 3.95
C TRP A 784 15.45 -44.72 3.19
N THR A 785 14.29 -44.35 2.61
CA THR A 785 13.42 -45.27 1.86
C THR A 785 13.52 -45.05 0.34
N ASP A 786 13.15 -46.06 -0.45
CA ASP A 786 13.06 -45.96 -1.92
C ASP A 786 12.11 -44.83 -2.36
N LYS A 787 11.00 -44.63 -1.62
CA LYS A 787 10.05 -43.51 -1.85
C LYS A 787 10.75 -42.16 -1.71
N LEU A 788 11.60 -41.98 -0.69
CA LEU A 788 12.34 -40.73 -0.49
C LEU A 788 13.35 -40.49 -1.63
N VAL A 789 13.96 -41.54 -2.19
CA VAL A 789 14.85 -41.40 -3.36
C VAL A 789 14.07 -40.92 -4.59
N ASP A 790 12.86 -41.46 -4.81
CA ASP A 790 11.99 -41.01 -5.91
C ASP A 790 11.48 -39.57 -5.71
N ASP A 791 11.13 -39.21 -4.48
CA ASP A 791 10.72 -37.86 -4.09
C ASP A 791 11.88 -36.86 -4.32
N VAL A 792 13.11 -37.20 -3.93
CA VAL A 792 14.31 -36.39 -4.18
C VAL A 792 14.57 -36.22 -5.68
N ARG A 793 14.51 -37.30 -6.46
CA ARG A 793 14.70 -37.27 -7.92
C ARG A 793 13.68 -36.34 -8.59
N ARG A 794 12.39 -36.52 -8.29
CA ARG A 794 11.31 -35.73 -8.88
C ARG A 794 11.40 -34.26 -8.49
N THR A 795 11.76 -33.99 -7.22
CA THR A 795 11.98 -32.64 -6.72
C THR A 795 13.08 -31.93 -7.51
N LEU A 796 14.23 -32.60 -7.74
CA LEU A 796 15.34 -32.01 -8.49
C LEU A 796 15.00 -31.76 -9.97
N VAL A 797 14.25 -32.67 -10.60
CA VAL A 797 13.74 -32.47 -11.97
C VAL A 797 12.74 -31.30 -12.01
N ALA A 798 11.88 -31.16 -11.00
CA ALA A 798 10.94 -30.04 -10.92
C ALA A 798 11.66 -28.68 -10.75
N THR A 799 12.78 -28.65 -10.01
CA THR A 799 13.61 -27.45 -9.83
C THR A 799 14.46 -27.11 -11.05
N GLU A 800 14.55 -27.96 -12.07
CA GLU A 800 15.33 -27.70 -13.30
C GLU A 800 14.91 -26.37 -13.95
N VAL A 801 13.61 -26.06 -13.92
CA VAL A 801 13.03 -24.81 -14.44
C VAL A 801 13.65 -23.57 -13.77
N PHE A 802 14.04 -23.66 -12.50
CA PHE A 802 14.59 -22.53 -11.75
C PHE A 802 15.99 -22.15 -12.21
N PHE A 803 16.77 -23.07 -12.80
CA PHE A 803 18.11 -22.75 -13.30
C PHE A 803 18.13 -21.83 -14.52
N TYR A 804 16.96 -21.47 -15.06
CA TYR A 804 16.79 -20.42 -16.08
C TYR A 804 16.54 -19.03 -15.46
N PHE A 805 16.26 -18.94 -14.15
CA PHE A 805 16.06 -17.66 -13.47
C PHE A 805 17.33 -16.80 -13.28
N PRO A 806 18.57 -17.34 -13.24
CA PRO A 806 19.75 -16.49 -13.10
C PRO A 806 19.90 -15.44 -14.21
N ILE A 807 19.74 -15.81 -15.50
CA ILE A 807 19.83 -14.83 -16.60
C ILE A 807 18.68 -13.82 -16.53
N TYR A 808 17.49 -14.28 -16.13
CA TYR A 808 16.34 -13.41 -15.90
C TYR A 808 16.63 -12.37 -14.80
N ASN A 809 17.13 -12.79 -13.65
CA ASN A 809 17.43 -11.93 -12.50
C ASN A 809 18.50 -10.87 -12.80
N ILE A 810 19.49 -11.16 -13.67
CA ILE A 810 20.51 -10.17 -14.10
C ILE A 810 19.88 -9.06 -14.95
N ASN A 811 18.81 -9.37 -15.67
CA ASN A 811 18.14 -8.46 -16.59
C ASN A 811 16.98 -7.70 -15.92
N ASP A 812 16.46 -8.21 -14.80
CA ASP A 812 15.40 -7.59 -14.00
C ASP A 812 15.96 -6.45 -13.12
N GLY A 813 15.96 -5.22 -13.65
CA GLY A 813 16.48 -4.04 -12.96
C GLY A 813 17.97 -3.72 -13.20
N GLY A 814 18.64 -4.51 -14.05
CA GLY A 814 20.05 -4.31 -14.41
C GLY A 814 21.05 -4.86 -13.39
N ILE A 815 22.32 -4.85 -13.77
CA ILE A 815 23.39 -5.47 -12.98
C ILE A 815 23.88 -4.51 -11.88
N GLY A 816 23.88 -4.97 -10.63
CA GLY A 816 24.45 -4.20 -9.52
C GLY A 816 23.75 -2.86 -9.29
N SER A 817 24.49 -1.76 -9.33
CA SER A 817 23.97 -0.40 -9.11
C SER A 817 23.79 0.40 -10.41
N VAL A 818 23.77 -0.26 -11.57
CA VAL A 818 23.73 0.41 -12.87
C VAL A 818 22.45 1.19 -13.12
N ALA A 819 21.29 0.74 -12.63
CA ALA A 819 20.04 1.52 -12.72
C ALA A 819 20.13 2.84 -11.95
N SER A 820 20.59 2.78 -10.69
CA SER A 820 20.79 3.96 -9.85
C SER A 820 21.80 4.94 -10.47
N ASN A 821 22.87 4.43 -11.10
CA ASN A 821 23.86 5.27 -11.79
C ASN A 821 23.32 5.88 -13.10
N GLN A 822 22.58 5.11 -13.89
CA GLN A 822 21.85 5.68 -15.04
C GLN A 822 20.95 6.83 -14.59
N GLY A 823 20.31 6.74 -13.41
CA GLY A 823 19.55 7.84 -12.82
C GLY A 823 20.40 9.02 -12.36
N ALA A 824 21.60 8.78 -11.86
CA ALA A 824 22.52 9.83 -11.41
C ALA A 824 23.07 10.68 -12.56
N SER A 825 23.16 10.11 -13.77
CA SER A 825 23.62 10.82 -14.98
C SER A 825 22.50 11.56 -15.73
N MET A 826 21.31 11.67 -15.14
CA MET A 826 20.10 12.27 -15.73
C MET A 826 19.59 13.45 -14.90
N THR A 827 18.79 14.32 -15.51
CA THR A 827 18.14 15.44 -14.82
C THR A 827 17.05 14.92 -13.88
N THR A 828 17.19 15.18 -12.58
CA THR A 828 16.29 14.67 -11.53
C THR A 828 15.33 15.71 -10.96
N ASN A 829 15.63 17.01 -11.10
CA ASN A 829 14.83 18.13 -10.58
C ASN A 829 14.42 17.94 -9.11
N GLY A 830 15.34 17.44 -8.29
CA GLY A 830 15.12 17.23 -6.86
C GLY A 830 14.64 15.83 -6.46
N ALA A 831 14.24 14.96 -7.39
CA ALA A 831 13.92 13.56 -7.09
C ALA A 831 15.20 12.73 -6.81
N PRO A 832 15.25 11.85 -5.79
CA PRO A 832 16.36 10.90 -5.62
C PRO A 832 16.46 9.94 -6.82
N ASN A 833 17.67 9.57 -7.22
CA ASN A 833 17.88 8.58 -8.27
C ASN A 833 17.37 7.19 -7.87
N ASP A 834 17.53 6.83 -6.59
CA ASP A 834 17.02 5.57 -6.02
C ASP A 834 15.50 5.54 -5.81
N LEU A 835 14.81 6.68 -5.99
CA LEU A 835 13.36 6.78 -5.91
C LEU A 835 12.68 5.82 -6.90
N LEU A 836 13.28 5.62 -8.08
CA LEU A 836 12.72 4.81 -9.16
C LEU A 836 12.44 3.38 -8.73
N ASN A 837 13.23 2.80 -7.82
CA ASN A 837 13.02 1.44 -7.31
C ASN A 837 11.67 1.27 -6.60
N ASN A 838 11.08 2.34 -6.05
CA ASN A 838 9.75 2.28 -5.43
C ASN A 838 8.63 2.06 -6.46
N PHE A 839 8.85 2.43 -7.73
CA PHE A 839 7.87 2.18 -8.79
C PHE A 839 7.76 0.69 -9.12
N ASN A 840 8.76 -0.14 -8.83
CA ASN A 840 8.61 -1.59 -8.94
C ASN A 840 7.51 -2.09 -8.00
N ALA A 841 7.63 -1.82 -6.69
CA ALA A 841 6.63 -2.22 -5.70
C ALA A 841 5.24 -1.63 -5.99
N LEU A 842 5.18 -0.35 -6.38
CA LEU A 842 3.92 0.29 -6.80
C LEU A 842 3.27 -0.42 -7.99
N THR A 843 4.06 -0.76 -9.00
CA THR A 843 3.59 -1.49 -10.18
C THR A 843 3.06 -2.86 -9.79
N ILE A 844 3.74 -3.59 -8.91
CA ILE A 844 3.27 -4.89 -8.41
C ILE A 844 1.92 -4.75 -7.69
N ILE A 845 1.79 -3.78 -6.79
CA ILE A 845 0.55 -3.53 -6.04
C ILE A 845 -0.63 -3.21 -6.98
N VAL A 846 -0.40 -2.36 -7.99
CA VAL A 846 -1.45 -1.95 -8.95
C VAL A 846 -1.75 -3.05 -9.96
N ALA A 847 -0.73 -3.75 -10.48
CA ALA A 847 -0.90 -4.75 -11.51
C ALA A 847 -1.46 -6.07 -10.97
N THR A 848 -1.17 -6.46 -9.72
CA THR A 848 -1.71 -7.69 -9.11
C THR A 848 -3.23 -7.81 -9.25
N PRO A 849 -4.06 -6.84 -8.80
CA PRO A 849 -5.51 -6.93 -8.97
C PRO A 849 -5.92 -6.89 -10.44
N VAL A 850 -5.23 -6.11 -11.30
CA VAL A 850 -5.50 -6.09 -12.75
C VAL A 850 -5.30 -7.48 -13.37
N LEU A 851 -4.20 -8.16 -13.04
CA LEU A 851 -3.93 -9.50 -13.54
C LEU A 851 -4.97 -10.51 -13.03
N SER A 852 -5.27 -10.50 -11.72
CA SER A 852 -6.17 -11.45 -11.09
C SER A 852 -7.64 -11.27 -11.46
N TYR A 853 -8.13 -10.04 -11.56
CA TYR A 853 -9.56 -9.75 -11.76
C TYR A 853 -9.92 -9.35 -13.19
N ILE A 854 -8.95 -8.88 -13.99
CA ILE A 854 -9.20 -8.43 -15.37
C ILE A 854 -8.53 -9.39 -16.34
N LEU A 855 -7.18 -9.47 -16.35
CA LEU A 855 -6.45 -10.18 -17.41
C LEU A 855 -6.75 -11.68 -17.43
N TYR A 856 -6.56 -12.40 -16.32
CA TYR A 856 -6.77 -13.84 -16.30
C TYR A 856 -8.24 -14.23 -16.56
N PRO A 857 -9.25 -13.58 -15.96
CA PRO A 857 -10.64 -13.85 -16.31
C PRO A 857 -10.99 -13.52 -17.76
N LEU A 858 -10.41 -12.46 -18.34
CA LEU A 858 -10.63 -12.09 -19.74
C LEU A 858 -9.99 -13.10 -20.70
N LEU A 859 -8.77 -13.55 -20.44
CA LEU A 859 -8.12 -14.62 -21.21
C LEU A 859 -8.94 -15.91 -21.18
N LEU A 860 -9.48 -16.26 -20.00
CA LEU A 860 -10.38 -17.41 -19.85
C LEU A 860 -11.69 -17.24 -20.64
N ARG A 861 -12.28 -16.02 -20.68
CA ARG A 861 -13.46 -15.73 -21.51
C ARG A 861 -13.21 -15.90 -22.99
N TYR A 862 -11.99 -15.59 -23.45
CA TYR A 862 -11.55 -15.86 -24.83
C TYR A 862 -11.01 -17.29 -25.03
N ASN A 863 -11.19 -18.18 -24.04
CA ASN A 863 -10.73 -19.57 -24.06
C ASN A 863 -9.20 -19.72 -24.24
N ILE A 864 -8.43 -18.70 -23.87
CA ILE A 864 -6.97 -18.70 -23.86
C ILE A 864 -6.52 -19.17 -22.47
N LYS A 865 -6.04 -20.41 -22.40
CA LYS A 865 -5.46 -20.98 -21.17
C LYS A 865 -4.04 -20.46 -21.00
N PHE A 866 -3.89 -19.42 -20.20
CA PHE A 866 -2.56 -18.89 -19.89
C PHE A 866 -1.90 -19.73 -18.79
N GLU A 867 -1.25 -20.81 -19.23
CA GLU A 867 -0.64 -21.85 -18.40
C GLU A 867 0.75 -21.42 -17.85
N ARG A 868 1.28 -22.14 -16.85
CA ARG A 868 2.43 -21.71 -16.03
C ARG A 868 3.69 -21.43 -16.83
N ILE A 869 4.08 -22.29 -17.77
CA ILE A 869 5.29 -22.09 -18.58
C ILE A 869 5.08 -20.92 -19.55
N SER A 870 3.86 -20.74 -20.07
CA SER A 870 3.52 -19.59 -20.90
C SER A 870 3.62 -18.27 -20.12
N ARG A 871 3.22 -18.25 -18.84
CA ARG A 871 3.38 -17.07 -17.96
C ARG A 871 4.86 -16.74 -17.75
N ILE A 872 5.67 -17.73 -17.36
CA ILE A 872 7.13 -17.51 -17.16
C ILE A 872 7.78 -17.03 -18.47
N THR A 873 7.44 -17.64 -19.60
CA THR A 873 7.97 -17.24 -20.91
C THR A 873 7.57 -15.79 -21.25
N PHE A 874 6.32 -15.41 -20.99
CA PHE A 874 5.85 -14.04 -21.20
C PHE A 874 6.57 -13.04 -20.28
N GLY A 875 6.79 -13.38 -19.02
CA GLY A 875 7.61 -12.57 -18.11
C GLY A 875 9.03 -12.39 -18.63
N PHE A 876 9.71 -13.46 -19.05
CA PHE A 876 11.05 -13.34 -19.65
C PHE A 876 11.09 -12.40 -20.86
N VAL A 877 10.05 -12.39 -21.71
CA VAL A 877 9.95 -11.43 -22.81
C VAL A 877 9.79 -9.99 -22.30
N LEU A 878 8.96 -9.75 -21.28
CA LEU A 878 8.81 -8.42 -20.69
C LEU A 878 10.11 -7.91 -20.09
N ALA A 879 10.83 -8.76 -19.36
CA ALA A 879 12.14 -8.41 -18.83
C ALA A 879 13.13 -8.13 -19.98
N MET A 880 13.18 -8.98 -21.02
CA MET A 880 14.05 -8.72 -22.18
C MET A 880 13.79 -7.33 -22.78
N ILE A 881 12.53 -6.94 -22.95
CA ILE A 881 12.16 -5.60 -23.43
C ILE A 881 12.60 -4.52 -22.43
N SER A 882 12.46 -4.77 -21.13
CA SER A 882 12.96 -3.91 -20.05
C SER A 882 14.45 -3.60 -20.21
N GLY A 883 15.28 -4.64 -20.37
CA GLY A 883 16.72 -4.51 -20.56
C GLY A 883 17.09 -3.76 -21.84
N VAL A 884 16.37 -4.00 -22.94
CA VAL A 884 16.54 -3.23 -24.19
C VAL A 884 16.23 -1.75 -23.98
N ILE A 885 15.16 -1.41 -23.26
CA ILE A 885 14.84 -0.02 -22.94
C ILE A 885 15.94 0.59 -22.07
N GLY A 886 16.45 -0.12 -21.06
CA GLY A 886 17.59 0.32 -20.25
C GLY A 886 18.82 0.67 -21.11
N ALA A 887 19.12 -0.16 -22.12
CA ALA A 887 20.21 0.09 -23.07
C ALA A 887 19.95 1.32 -23.96
N ILE A 888 18.72 1.50 -24.45
CA ILE A 888 18.33 2.66 -25.26
C ILE A 888 18.42 3.96 -24.46
N VAL A 889 17.94 3.95 -23.20
CA VAL A 889 18.05 5.09 -22.30
C VAL A 889 19.52 5.40 -22.04
N GLN A 890 20.36 4.39 -21.76
CA GLN A 890 21.80 4.59 -21.55
C GLN A 890 22.48 5.22 -22.78
N TRP A 891 22.17 4.72 -23.97
CA TRP A 891 22.70 5.27 -25.22
C TRP A 891 22.28 6.73 -25.40
N ARG A 892 21.02 7.06 -25.09
CA ARG A 892 20.53 8.44 -25.19
C ARG A 892 21.23 9.34 -24.18
N VAL A 893 21.45 8.87 -22.95
CA VAL A 893 22.21 9.59 -21.91
C VAL A 893 23.61 9.92 -22.41
N TYR A 894 24.34 8.97 -22.99
CA TYR A 894 25.66 9.23 -23.55
C TYR A 894 25.63 10.23 -24.72
N LYS A 895 24.58 10.22 -25.54
CA LYS A 895 24.47 11.15 -26.68
C LYS A 895 24.19 12.59 -26.23
N THR A 896 23.48 12.79 -25.14
CA THR A 896 23.04 14.12 -24.68
C THR A 896 23.86 14.64 -23.50
N SER A 897 24.70 13.82 -22.89
CA SER A 897 25.61 14.24 -21.82
C SER A 897 26.72 15.17 -22.37
N PRO A 898 27.10 16.23 -21.63
CA PRO A 898 28.26 17.07 -21.97
C PRO A 898 29.57 16.29 -22.11
N CYS A 899 29.71 15.17 -21.37
CA CYS A 899 30.91 14.32 -21.38
C CYS A 899 30.79 13.09 -22.30
N GLY A 900 29.75 13.01 -23.14
CA GLY A 900 29.57 11.90 -24.07
C GLY A 900 29.46 10.54 -23.37
N TYR A 901 30.33 9.60 -23.75
CA TYR A 901 30.37 8.24 -23.21
C TYR A 901 30.91 8.13 -21.77
N TYR A 902 31.38 9.23 -21.17
CA TYR A 902 31.90 9.29 -19.79
C TYR A 902 30.91 10.02 -18.87
N ALA A 903 29.61 9.79 -19.06
CA ALA A 903 28.55 10.50 -18.36
C ALA A 903 28.45 10.20 -16.85
N SER A 904 28.99 9.07 -16.38
CA SER A 904 28.90 8.65 -14.97
C SER A 904 29.84 9.44 -14.04
N SER A 905 30.87 10.07 -14.59
CA SER A 905 31.88 10.84 -13.85
C SER A 905 32.05 12.25 -14.44
N CYS A 906 30.95 12.84 -14.92
CA CYS A 906 30.97 14.12 -15.61
C CYS A 906 30.81 15.29 -14.64
N ASP A 907 31.89 16.05 -14.41
CA ASP A 907 31.85 17.24 -13.56
C ASP A 907 31.18 18.45 -14.25
N ALA A 908 31.05 18.43 -15.58
CA ALA A 908 30.42 19.48 -16.37
C ALA A 908 28.87 19.48 -16.30
N GLY A 909 28.28 18.50 -15.60
CA GLY A 909 26.84 18.38 -15.40
C GLY A 909 26.23 17.07 -15.94
N VAL A 910 24.93 16.91 -15.73
CA VAL A 910 24.17 15.71 -16.12
C VAL A 910 23.53 15.85 -17.49
N SER A 911 23.09 14.73 -18.06
CA SER A 911 22.28 14.75 -19.29
C SER A 911 20.95 15.50 -19.06
N PRO A 912 20.49 16.33 -20.02
CA PRO A 912 19.20 17.04 -19.94
C PRO A 912 17.98 16.10 -20.03
N LEU A 913 18.19 14.80 -20.21
CA LEU A 913 17.11 13.81 -20.15
C LEU A 913 16.57 13.69 -18.73
N LEU A 914 15.25 13.79 -18.60
CA LEU A 914 14.57 13.59 -17.33
C LEU A 914 14.70 12.14 -16.85
N ILE A 915 14.96 11.95 -15.56
CA ILE A 915 15.06 10.64 -14.92
C ILE A 915 13.85 9.72 -15.17
N TRP A 916 12.67 10.30 -15.40
CA TRP A 916 11.41 9.59 -15.66
C TRP A 916 11.41 8.72 -16.92
N TRP A 917 12.38 8.88 -17.82
CA TRP A 917 12.58 7.99 -18.96
C TRP A 917 12.94 6.55 -18.56
N GLN A 918 13.33 6.31 -17.30
CA GLN A 918 13.56 4.96 -16.77
C GLN A 918 12.27 4.24 -16.34
N LEU A 919 11.14 4.95 -16.19
CA LEU A 919 9.88 4.35 -15.73
C LEU A 919 9.45 3.14 -16.57
N PRO A 920 9.50 3.16 -17.92
CA PRO A 920 9.12 1.99 -18.71
C PRO A 920 9.99 0.76 -18.43
N ASN A 921 11.30 0.93 -18.18
CA ASN A 921 12.19 -0.15 -17.75
C ASN A 921 11.71 -0.70 -16.40
N VAL A 922 11.57 0.13 -15.37
CA VAL A 922 11.17 -0.33 -14.03
C VAL A 922 9.78 -1.00 -14.03
N ILE A 923 8.81 -0.44 -14.74
CA ILE A 923 7.44 -0.98 -14.83
C ILE A 923 7.42 -2.34 -15.52
N LEU A 924 8.17 -2.52 -16.62
CA LEU A 924 8.22 -3.78 -17.34
C LEU A 924 8.94 -4.87 -16.56
N GLY A 925 10.03 -4.53 -15.85
CA GLY A 925 10.69 -5.43 -14.89
C GLY A 925 9.70 -5.92 -13.82
N ALA A 926 8.98 -5.00 -13.18
CA ALA A 926 8.00 -5.34 -12.16
C ALA A 926 6.82 -6.19 -12.68
N LEU A 927 6.33 -5.91 -13.90
CA LEU A 927 5.31 -6.75 -14.54
C LEU A 927 5.86 -8.14 -14.86
N SER A 928 7.10 -8.24 -15.32
CA SER A 928 7.77 -9.52 -15.52
C SER A 928 7.87 -10.31 -14.22
N GLU A 929 8.25 -9.64 -13.13
CA GLU A 929 8.38 -10.24 -11.80
C GLU A 929 7.09 -10.96 -11.37
N LEU A 930 5.93 -10.33 -11.60
CA LEU A 930 4.62 -10.91 -11.34
C LEU A 930 4.35 -12.19 -12.12
N PHE A 931 4.76 -12.25 -13.40
CA PHE A 931 4.56 -13.46 -14.21
C PHE A 931 5.58 -14.56 -13.90
N CYS A 932 6.81 -14.19 -13.57
CA CYS A 932 7.91 -15.11 -13.31
C CYS A 932 7.92 -15.63 -11.87
N ASN A 933 8.10 -14.76 -10.88
CA ASN A 933 8.33 -15.15 -9.49
C ASN A 933 7.10 -15.77 -8.84
N VAL A 934 5.90 -15.19 -9.04
CA VAL A 934 4.66 -15.77 -8.50
C VAL A 934 4.40 -17.16 -9.06
N THR A 935 4.58 -17.33 -10.38
CA THR A 935 4.40 -18.63 -11.05
C THR A 935 5.48 -19.63 -10.63
N ALA A 936 6.72 -19.17 -10.40
CA ALA A 936 7.79 -20.03 -9.89
C ALA A 936 7.51 -20.53 -8.48
N TYR A 937 6.97 -19.67 -7.59
CA TYR A 937 6.51 -20.09 -6.27
C TYR A 937 5.35 -21.09 -6.33
N GLU A 938 4.39 -20.88 -7.25
CA GLU A 938 3.31 -21.85 -7.51
C GLU A 938 3.87 -23.20 -7.95
N LEU A 939 4.81 -23.20 -8.91
CA LEU A 939 5.44 -24.40 -9.44
C LEU A 939 6.30 -25.13 -8.38
N ALA A 940 7.05 -24.37 -7.59
CA ALA A 940 7.85 -24.86 -6.47
C ALA A 940 6.97 -25.61 -5.48
N TYR A 941 5.83 -25.02 -5.12
CA TYR A 941 4.91 -25.59 -4.15
C TYR A 941 4.15 -26.80 -4.71
N ALA A 942 3.68 -26.71 -5.96
CA ALA A 942 2.87 -27.75 -6.62
C ALA A 942 3.64 -29.04 -6.92
N ARG A 943 4.97 -28.99 -7.01
CA ARG A 943 5.82 -30.15 -7.37
C ARG A 943 6.68 -30.68 -6.24
N ALA A 944 6.75 -29.98 -5.10
CA ALA A 944 7.53 -30.40 -3.96
C ALA A 944 6.71 -31.27 -2.98
N PRO A 945 7.22 -32.43 -2.55
CA PRO A 945 6.58 -33.19 -1.48
C PRO A 945 6.56 -32.37 -0.18
N PRO A 946 5.56 -32.56 0.70
CA PRO A 946 5.37 -31.72 1.89
C PRO A 946 6.60 -31.58 2.80
N SER A 947 7.43 -32.62 2.90
CA SER A 947 8.67 -32.62 3.69
C SER A 947 9.84 -31.87 3.05
N MET A 948 9.78 -31.56 1.75
CA MET A 948 10.88 -30.94 0.99
C MET A 948 10.55 -29.54 0.42
N ARG A 949 9.36 -29.00 0.68
CA ARG A 949 8.95 -27.66 0.23
C ARG A 949 9.95 -26.56 0.63
N GLY A 950 10.51 -26.63 1.84
CA GLY A 950 11.55 -25.70 2.30
C GLY A 950 12.83 -25.77 1.48
N LEU A 951 13.27 -26.97 1.08
CA LEU A 951 14.45 -27.16 0.22
C LEU A 951 14.21 -26.59 -1.18
N VAL A 952 13.02 -26.81 -1.77
CA VAL A 952 12.69 -26.27 -3.09
C VAL A 952 12.66 -24.75 -3.10
N MET A 953 12.11 -24.13 -2.05
CA MET A 953 12.16 -22.67 -1.88
C MET A 953 13.60 -22.17 -1.69
N ALA A 954 14.43 -22.89 -0.95
CA ALA A 954 15.84 -22.56 -0.78
C ALA A 954 16.62 -22.67 -2.11
N ILE A 955 16.36 -23.70 -2.93
CA ILE A 955 16.93 -23.84 -4.28
C ILE A 955 16.49 -22.68 -5.18
N PHE A 956 15.22 -22.27 -5.11
CA PHE A 956 14.74 -21.13 -5.88
C PHE A 956 15.44 -19.83 -5.45
N LEU A 957 15.52 -19.52 -4.16
CA LEU A 957 16.24 -18.35 -3.64
C LEU A 957 17.74 -18.38 -4.00
N PHE A 958 18.34 -19.56 -4.04
CA PHE A 958 19.72 -19.74 -4.46
C PHE A 958 19.97 -19.31 -5.91
N THR A 959 18.97 -19.36 -6.80
CA THR A 959 19.12 -18.85 -8.18
C THR A 959 19.41 -17.35 -8.23
N THR A 960 18.93 -16.59 -7.24
CA THR A 960 19.26 -15.16 -7.07
C THR A 960 20.72 -14.99 -6.65
N ALA A 961 21.25 -15.86 -5.77
CA ALA A 961 22.68 -15.86 -5.45
C ALA A 961 23.52 -16.18 -6.69
N LEU A 962 23.12 -17.16 -7.52
CA LEU A 962 23.82 -17.48 -8.77
C LEU A 962 23.81 -16.29 -9.75
N SER A 963 22.69 -15.58 -9.86
CA SER A 963 22.59 -14.31 -10.60
C SER A 963 23.59 -13.26 -10.12
N SER A 964 23.67 -13.05 -8.79
CA SER A 964 24.61 -12.08 -8.21
C SER A 964 26.07 -12.48 -8.46
N ALA A 965 26.40 -13.77 -8.38
CA ALA A 965 27.75 -14.27 -8.68
C ALA A 965 28.11 -14.06 -10.16
N LEU A 966 27.17 -14.29 -11.08
CA LEU A 966 27.37 -13.97 -12.51
C LEU A 966 27.53 -12.46 -12.74
N GLY A 967 26.78 -11.63 -12.01
CA GLY A 967 26.94 -10.17 -12.03
C GLY A 967 28.33 -9.74 -11.56
N GLU A 968 28.88 -10.39 -10.54
CA GLU A 968 30.23 -10.10 -10.00
C GLU A 968 31.31 -10.29 -11.07
N VAL A 969 31.18 -11.34 -11.91
CA VAL A 969 32.08 -11.60 -13.04
C VAL A 969 32.07 -10.45 -14.06
N LEU A 970 30.97 -9.68 -14.13
CA LEU A 970 30.78 -8.57 -15.08
C LEU A 970 31.19 -7.20 -14.52
N ILE A 971 31.69 -7.11 -13.29
CA ILE A 971 32.15 -5.83 -12.70
C ILE A 971 33.23 -5.12 -13.52
N PRO A 972 34.25 -5.79 -14.10
CA PRO A 972 35.27 -5.11 -14.90
C PRO A 972 34.71 -4.34 -16.09
N VAL A 973 33.55 -4.75 -16.61
CA VAL A 973 32.83 -4.07 -17.71
C VAL A 973 31.70 -3.16 -17.22
N THR A 974 31.48 -3.06 -15.91
CA THR A 974 30.50 -2.16 -15.28
C THR A 974 31.10 -0.77 -15.07
N GLN A 975 31.48 -0.13 -16.16
CA GLN A 975 32.05 1.22 -16.20
C GLN A 975 31.80 1.87 -17.57
N ASP A 976 31.88 3.19 -17.64
CA ASP A 976 31.90 3.91 -18.92
C ASP A 976 33.10 3.47 -19.77
N PRO A 977 32.98 3.30 -21.11
CA PRO A 977 31.81 3.54 -21.97
C PRO A 977 30.87 2.32 -22.16
N TYR A 978 31.06 1.26 -21.38
CA TYR A 978 30.45 -0.06 -21.64
C TYR A 978 29.04 -0.25 -21.06
N LEU A 979 28.46 0.75 -20.38
CA LEU A 979 27.18 0.60 -19.67
C LEU A 979 25.99 0.24 -20.57
N ILE A 980 26.03 0.60 -21.87
CA ILE A 980 24.99 0.16 -22.82
C ILE A 980 24.96 -1.39 -22.90
N TRP A 981 26.12 -2.03 -22.91
CA TRP A 981 26.24 -3.49 -23.02
C TRP A 981 25.90 -4.20 -21.72
N ILE A 982 26.04 -3.55 -20.57
CA ILE A 982 25.56 -4.08 -19.30
C ILE A 982 24.03 -4.28 -19.30
N TRP A 983 23.30 -3.44 -20.03
CA TRP A 983 21.87 -3.63 -20.27
C TRP A 983 21.58 -4.57 -21.46
N GLY A 984 22.30 -4.37 -22.57
CA GLY A 984 22.03 -5.07 -23.83
C GLY A 984 22.42 -6.56 -23.83
N ALA A 985 23.58 -6.92 -23.26
CA ALA A 985 24.07 -8.30 -23.31
C ALA A 985 23.19 -9.28 -22.51
N PRO A 986 22.75 -8.95 -21.27
CA PRO A 986 21.77 -9.78 -20.56
C PRO A 986 20.44 -9.90 -21.31
N ALA A 987 19.97 -8.84 -21.97
CA ALA A 987 18.74 -8.90 -22.76
C ALA A 987 18.87 -9.86 -23.95
N VAL A 988 20.00 -9.86 -24.66
CA VAL A 988 20.27 -10.83 -25.74
C VAL A 988 20.36 -12.25 -25.19
N ALA A 989 21.07 -12.45 -24.08
CA ALA A 989 21.16 -13.76 -23.43
C ALA A 989 19.77 -14.27 -23.00
N LEU A 990 18.93 -13.38 -22.44
CA LEU A 990 17.57 -13.71 -22.04
C LEU A 990 16.68 -14.03 -23.24
N ALA A 991 16.85 -13.35 -24.38
CA ALA A 991 16.14 -13.66 -25.62
C ALA A 991 16.43 -15.10 -26.09
N VAL A 992 17.71 -15.46 -26.18
CA VAL A 992 18.14 -16.82 -26.55
C VAL A 992 17.62 -17.84 -25.53
N GLN A 993 17.78 -17.54 -24.24
CA GLN A 993 17.29 -18.40 -23.17
C GLN A 993 15.78 -18.63 -23.26
N THR A 994 14.99 -17.59 -23.53
CA THR A 994 13.52 -17.67 -23.59
C THR A 994 13.06 -18.62 -24.68
N ILE A 995 13.73 -18.59 -25.84
CA ILE A 995 13.47 -19.53 -26.94
C ILE A 995 13.77 -20.98 -26.49
N LEU A 996 14.95 -21.22 -25.91
CA LEU A 996 15.35 -22.54 -25.42
C LEU A 996 14.40 -23.05 -24.33
N PHE A 997 14.02 -22.19 -23.39
CA PHE A 997 13.10 -22.48 -22.29
C PHE A 997 11.73 -22.92 -22.81
N TRP A 998 11.16 -22.18 -23.77
CA TRP A 998 9.87 -22.52 -24.36
C TRP A 998 9.88 -23.89 -25.03
N PHE A 999 10.86 -24.17 -25.89
CA PHE A 999 10.94 -25.46 -26.58
C PHE A 999 11.17 -26.62 -25.62
N ARG A 1000 11.94 -26.41 -24.54
CA ARG A 1000 12.28 -27.44 -23.55
C ARG A 1000 11.14 -27.78 -22.60
N PHE A 1001 10.31 -26.79 -22.23
CA PHE A 1001 9.32 -26.94 -21.16
C PHE A 1001 7.86 -26.75 -21.58
N ARG A 1002 7.56 -26.41 -22.84
CA ARG A 1002 6.17 -26.27 -23.33
C ARG A 1002 5.29 -27.51 -23.09
N SER A 1003 5.85 -28.70 -22.92
CA SER A 1003 5.08 -29.90 -22.61
C SER A 1003 4.57 -29.92 -21.16
N LEU A 1004 5.27 -29.27 -20.22
CA LEU A 1004 4.89 -29.20 -18.79
C LEU A 1004 3.63 -28.36 -18.53
N ASN A 1005 3.18 -27.63 -19.54
CA ASN A 1005 1.98 -26.80 -19.49
C ASN A 1005 0.70 -27.65 -19.32
N HIS A 1006 0.71 -28.89 -19.83
CA HIS A 1006 -0.41 -29.83 -19.73
C HIS A 1006 -0.35 -30.75 -18.49
N ASP A 1007 0.66 -30.62 -17.64
CA ASP A 1007 0.79 -31.44 -16.43
C ASP A 1007 -0.26 -31.06 -15.38
N LYS A 1008 -1.00 -32.07 -14.89
CA LYS A 1008 -1.95 -31.92 -13.78
C LYS A 1008 -1.21 -31.57 -12.48
N PHE A 1009 -1.91 -30.82 -11.64
CA PHE A 1009 -1.50 -30.56 -10.26
C PHE A 1009 -1.42 -31.88 -9.49
N MET A 1010 -0.29 -32.15 -8.83
CA MET A 1010 -0.13 -33.34 -7.99
C MET A 1010 -0.40 -32.94 -6.54
N ILE A 1011 -1.69 -32.95 -6.14
CA ILE A 1011 -2.13 -32.41 -4.84
C ILE A 1011 -2.42 -33.54 -3.84
N GLU A 1012 -2.86 -34.73 -4.29
CA GLU A 1012 -3.19 -35.85 -3.39
C GLU A 1012 -2.23 -37.04 -3.51
N GLU A 1013 -1.94 -37.71 -2.38
CA GLU A 1013 -1.10 -38.92 -2.30
C GLU A 1013 -1.56 -40.04 -3.27
N LYS A 1014 -2.83 -40.04 -3.67
CA LYS A 1014 -3.40 -40.97 -4.67
C LYS A 1014 -3.10 -40.59 -6.12
N ASP A 1015 -3.07 -39.29 -6.45
CA ASP A 1015 -2.68 -38.78 -7.77
C ASP A 1015 -1.19 -39.05 -8.07
N TYR A 1016 -0.37 -39.17 -7.03
CA TYR A 1016 1.03 -39.59 -7.13
C TYR A 1016 1.19 -41.06 -7.55
N VAL A 1017 0.23 -41.93 -7.21
CA VAL A 1017 0.24 -43.37 -7.54
C VAL A 1017 -0.31 -43.62 -8.94
N ASP A 1018 -1.35 -42.87 -9.33
CA ASP A 1018 -2.05 -43.05 -10.61
C ASP A 1018 -1.17 -42.65 -11.81
N THR A 1019 -0.35 -41.59 -11.65
CA THR A 1019 0.60 -41.15 -12.69
C THR A 1019 1.77 -42.14 -12.90
N THR A 1020 2.13 -42.91 -11.87
CA THR A 1020 3.12 -44.00 -11.99
C THR A 1020 2.60 -45.22 -12.75
N LEU A 1021 1.29 -45.45 -12.76
CA LEU A 1021 0.68 -46.55 -13.51
C LEU A 1021 0.50 -46.19 -14.98
N THR A 1022 0.12 -44.95 -15.29
CA THR A 1022 -0.01 -44.47 -16.69
C THR A 1022 1.34 -44.39 -17.41
N THR A 1023 2.40 -43.90 -16.76
CA THR A 1023 3.74 -43.85 -17.38
C THR A 1023 4.41 -45.22 -17.55
N LYS A 1024 4.08 -46.22 -16.71
CA LYS A 1024 4.50 -47.61 -16.91
C LYS A 1024 3.71 -48.29 -18.03
N SER A 1025 2.40 -48.03 -18.11
CA SER A 1025 1.49 -48.55 -19.13
C SER A 1025 1.83 -48.02 -20.53
N GLU A 1026 2.17 -46.74 -20.68
CA GLU A 1026 2.56 -46.17 -21.98
C GLU A 1026 3.93 -46.67 -22.47
N ARG A 1027 4.83 -47.08 -21.57
CA ARG A 1027 6.10 -47.73 -21.95
C ARG A 1027 5.94 -49.21 -22.30
N THR A 1028 5.01 -49.92 -21.66
CA THR A 1028 4.73 -51.32 -22.00
C THR A 1028 3.85 -51.43 -23.25
N GLY A 1029 3.00 -50.45 -23.55
CA GLY A 1029 2.19 -50.39 -24.77
C GLY A 1029 2.94 -49.91 -26.03
N LYS A 1030 4.23 -49.61 -25.94
CA LYS A 1030 5.12 -49.34 -27.09
C LYS A 1030 6.19 -50.41 -27.30
N GLU A 1031 6.26 -51.41 -26.42
CA GLU A 1031 7.14 -52.59 -26.54
C GLU A 1031 6.35 -53.91 -26.58
N LEU A 1032 5.05 -53.83 -26.89
CA LEU A 1032 4.17 -54.90 -27.36
C LEU A 1032 3.55 -54.45 -28.68
#